data_AF-G8C151-F1
#
_entry.id   AF-G8C151-F1
#
_cell.length_a   1.000
_cell.length_b   1.000
_cell.length_c   1.000
_cell.angle_alpha   90.00
_cell.angle_beta   90.00
_cell.angle_gamma   90.00
#
_symmetry.space_group_name_H-M   'P 1'
#
loop_
_entity.id
_entity.type
_entity.pdbx_description
1 polymer ?
#
loop_
_entity_poly.entity_id
_entity_poly.type
_entity_poly.pdbx_seq_one_letter_code
_entity_poly.pdbx_strand_id
1 'polypeptide(L)'
;MISNTLNYNPIEDITNILVHREALDNIDELINTTASYRASLMDGSSNADPLSAESAASPHSGPPVLDIVSIFNEFEGTKVFAKKSQDTISNLIKDISHLDNAKKNITHSMTFLQHLKILMQSYTVCSMCLKNKSFDLEMSSNYKIMCSLADSTFDNYKSVDEIVNLLRLVKVLKADISTEIINVYKKILAKNPGAKDDSSRISNNLSTDLKQCIYEILETDNATKSKLMDFCIDKLLYEIKEIFQLDDEAGSLDNLPRRYIFFKKILNNYKENLSEYFPDDWEIQLKLTGTFYSWISTDLKVLLKKEFNDANPSIDLFMTVLQDTLEFERYIDLRFSRKVKVKKISTAFEPYSSLWIKNQDKLMDEKFLTYLSENKIPDNLNNQSLVIQSSADLFRTYRSILSQSFELMGNGSNGEGNNTMNDHILKSLAIFFSKWLNEYSKKLLTPLILPEREEIKNKEEAIKYTLLMINTTDYCSRTISQLEEKLLEFSQNKNEISNIFVPIKNVYGNLLASGNNTLLTRILPLDLVYVWREFNNTNWSNILVEDYSRYMITLKNTLTTTEATSTNTDDIESSAPEKTKQTTIELILKYFNRDVYSWNFLDRLIDSITNSFIGCIIKLLQPQPPFIQGNTIIKRKLDSRKVVLIGEQLLLDSQLLKDIFNNLVLNMETDSLQNTSSKRVKKHINNNIDQILSFVKLIMVPMNSPEDYCDNYNRLTNKNTNPIVWAFLFCIKGIEWDLNVWKSYWKVFTLDVNERDSQEIIEERGDKSKTATKTPANNSEFIFTWQPALLSNFQNNLYRIEDEKWLVFIKQQMKIPAPKRSIASRHVR
;
A
#
# COMPACT_ATOMS: atom_id res chain seq x y z
N MET A 1 17.35 88.14 -18.33
CA MET A 1 17.75 88.95 -19.50
C MET A 1 18.72 88.11 -20.28
N ILE A 2 18.38 87.68 -21.49
CA ILE A 2 19.32 86.99 -22.41
C ILE A 2 19.29 87.81 -23.69
N SER A 3 20.45 88.29 -24.12
CA SER A 3 20.59 89.15 -25.29
C SER A 3 20.37 88.34 -26.58
N ASN A 4 19.52 88.83 -27.49
CA ASN A 4 19.21 88.18 -28.78
C ASN A 4 20.30 88.46 -29.85
N THR A 5 21.57 88.38 -29.51
CA THR A 5 22.67 88.60 -30.46
C THR A 5 23.30 87.26 -30.89
N LEU A 6 23.66 87.15 -32.17
CA LEU A 6 24.26 85.92 -32.76
C LEU A 6 25.61 85.51 -32.14
N ASN A 7 26.27 86.40 -31.40
CA ASN A 7 27.51 86.16 -30.65
C ASN A 7 27.22 86.11 -29.14
N TYR A 8 26.28 85.27 -28.73
CA TYR A 8 25.96 85.06 -27.32
C TYR A 8 27.10 84.31 -26.61
N ASN A 9 27.70 84.90 -25.58
CA ASN A 9 28.68 84.23 -24.72
C ASN A 9 28.02 83.81 -23.39
N PRO A 10 27.65 82.53 -23.22
CA PRO A 10 26.90 82.06 -22.06
C PRO A 10 27.68 82.16 -20.75
N ILE A 11 29.00 82.29 -20.81
CA ILE A 11 29.86 82.32 -19.63
C ILE A 11 29.66 83.62 -18.83
N GLU A 12 29.52 84.78 -19.49
CA GLU A 12 29.30 86.06 -18.78
C GLU A 12 27.96 86.08 -18.05
N ASP A 13 26.90 85.56 -18.66
CA ASP A 13 25.57 85.51 -18.04
C ASP A 13 25.52 84.50 -16.89
N ILE A 14 26.12 83.31 -17.04
CA ILE A 14 26.23 82.32 -15.96
C ILE A 14 27.03 82.90 -14.79
N THR A 15 28.08 83.66 -15.07
CA THR A 15 28.90 84.29 -14.04
C THR A 15 28.11 85.36 -13.28
N ASN A 16 27.30 86.18 -13.98
CA ASN A 16 26.44 87.21 -13.37
C ASN A 16 25.25 86.63 -12.60
N ILE A 17 24.65 85.54 -13.07
CA ILE A 17 23.49 84.90 -12.43
C ILE A 17 23.91 84.18 -11.13
N LEU A 18 25.12 83.65 -11.06
CA LEU A 18 25.62 82.88 -9.92
C LEU A 18 26.44 83.69 -8.89
N VAL A 19 26.50 85.02 -9.01
CA VAL A 19 27.29 85.88 -8.10
C VAL A 19 26.76 85.86 -6.65
N HIS A 20 25.45 85.68 -6.46
CA HIS A 20 24.84 85.69 -5.13
C HIS A 20 24.61 84.26 -4.61
N ARG A 21 24.93 84.01 -3.34
CA ARG A 21 24.87 82.66 -2.72
C ARG A 21 23.47 82.06 -2.70
N GLU A 22 22.43 82.89 -2.70
CA GLU A 22 21.01 82.50 -2.79
C GLU A 22 20.61 82.00 -4.19
N ALA A 23 21.42 82.26 -5.22
CA ALA A 23 21.18 81.75 -6.57
C ALA A 23 21.46 80.24 -6.70
N LEU A 24 22.20 79.64 -5.77
CA LEU A 24 22.46 78.19 -5.73
C LEU A 24 21.21 77.37 -5.45
N ASP A 25 20.26 77.90 -4.66
CA ASP A 25 19.03 77.19 -4.32
C ASP A 25 18.06 77.11 -5.52
N ASN A 26 18.21 78.01 -6.50
CA ASN A 26 17.37 78.07 -7.70
C ASN A 26 18.06 77.48 -8.96
N ILE A 27 19.21 76.81 -8.80
CA ILE A 27 19.97 76.23 -9.93
C ILE A 27 19.15 75.17 -10.68
N ASP A 28 18.40 74.33 -9.96
CA ASP A 28 17.63 73.24 -10.59
C ASP A 28 16.49 73.77 -11.47
N GLU A 29 15.86 74.89 -11.09
CA GLU A 29 14.83 75.55 -11.89
C GLU A 29 15.43 76.22 -13.14
N LEU A 30 16.64 76.76 -13.03
CA LEU A 30 17.38 77.38 -14.13
C LEU A 30 17.90 76.34 -15.14
N ILE A 31 18.31 75.15 -14.66
CA ILE A 31 18.65 74.00 -15.50
C ILE A 31 17.41 73.50 -16.25
N ASN A 32 16.25 73.40 -15.59
CA ASN A 32 15.03 72.94 -16.24
C ASN A 32 14.52 73.91 -17.31
N THR A 33 14.58 75.22 -17.07
CA THR A 33 14.19 76.23 -18.05
C THR A 33 15.15 76.27 -19.26
N THR A 34 16.46 76.16 -19.02
CA THR A 34 17.45 76.08 -20.11
C THR A 34 17.38 74.77 -20.90
N ALA A 35 17.11 73.64 -20.25
CA ALA A 35 16.87 72.36 -20.92
C ALA A 35 15.61 72.41 -21.80
N SER A 36 14.54 73.05 -21.32
CA SER A 36 13.30 73.23 -22.09
C SER A 36 13.50 74.12 -23.32
N TYR A 37 14.30 75.18 -23.20
CA TYR A 37 14.64 76.05 -24.34
C TYR A 37 15.59 75.37 -25.34
N ARG A 38 16.52 74.53 -24.86
CA ARG A 38 17.36 73.70 -25.74
C ARG A 38 16.53 72.69 -26.53
N ALA A 39 15.51 72.10 -25.90
CA ALA A 39 14.60 71.18 -26.56
C ALA A 39 13.81 71.88 -27.69
N SER A 40 13.32 73.11 -27.48
CA SER A 40 12.60 73.86 -28.53
C SER A 40 13.49 74.30 -29.70
N LEU A 41 14.78 74.61 -29.45
CA LEU A 41 15.75 74.89 -30.52
C LEU A 41 16.11 73.63 -31.34
N MET A 42 16.18 72.46 -30.70
CA MET A 42 16.42 71.20 -31.41
C MET A 42 15.22 70.75 -32.24
N ASP A 43 14.00 71.00 -31.76
CA ASP A 43 12.77 70.69 -32.51
C ASP A 43 12.61 71.61 -33.74
N GLY A 44 13.05 72.87 -33.65
CA GLY A 44 13.07 73.81 -34.77
C GLY A 44 14.12 73.53 -35.85
N SER A 45 15.15 72.72 -35.55
CA SER A 45 16.29 72.47 -36.45
C SER A 45 16.18 71.17 -37.27
N SER A 46 15.09 70.40 -37.10
CA SER A 46 14.89 69.12 -37.81
C SER A 46 14.14 69.24 -39.15
N ASN A 47 13.92 70.45 -39.68
CA ASN A 47 13.19 70.71 -40.94
C ASN A 47 14.03 71.45 -42.02
N ALA A 48 15.28 71.05 -42.24
CA ALA A 48 16.07 71.55 -43.38
C ALA A 48 16.88 70.43 -44.04
N ASP A 49 16.28 69.83 -45.07
CA ASP A 49 16.83 68.78 -45.93
C ASP A 49 17.96 69.25 -46.87
N PRO A 50 18.82 68.32 -47.37
CA PRO A 50 19.99 68.63 -48.19
C PRO A 50 19.78 68.45 -49.71
N LEU A 51 20.41 69.36 -50.48
CA LEU A 51 21.01 69.20 -51.82
C LEU A 51 20.15 68.87 -53.06
N SER A 52 20.04 69.86 -53.96
CA SER A 52 20.16 69.75 -55.43
C SER A 52 21.02 70.97 -55.87
N ALA A 53 21.85 70.98 -56.91
CA ALA A 53 21.73 70.33 -58.19
C ALA A 53 23.08 70.24 -58.92
N GLU A 54 23.07 69.32 -59.88
CA GLU A 54 24.03 68.95 -60.90
C GLU A 54 24.50 70.06 -61.86
N SER A 55 25.65 69.76 -62.47
CA SER A 55 25.99 69.93 -63.89
C SER A 55 26.75 71.16 -64.39
N ALA A 56 27.84 70.81 -65.10
CA ALA A 56 28.27 71.33 -66.40
C ALA A 56 28.87 72.74 -66.42
N ALA A 57 30.15 72.95 -66.73
CA ALA A 57 30.96 72.57 -67.89
C ALA A 57 31.36 73.85 -68.67
N SER A 58 32.63 74.26 -68.47
CA SER A 58 33.47 75.07 -69.39
C SER A 58 32.98 76.50 -69.74
N PRO A 59 33.81 77.42 -70.31
CA PRO A 59 35.19 77.28 -70.77
C PRO A 59 36.07 78.51 -70.40
N HIS A 60 37.04 78.39 -69.51
CA HIS A 60 38.32 79.07 -69.74
C HIS A 60 39.43 78.08 -69.49
N SER A 61 40.17 77.86 -70.56
CA SER A 61 41.42 77.11 -70.66
C SER A 61 42.43 77.53 -69.60
N GLY A 62 42.28 76.98 -68.41
CA GLY A 62 43.33 76.50 -67.52
C GLY A 62 42.83 75.14 -66.98
N PRO A 63 43.62 74.04 -67.05
CA PRO A 63 43.07 72.68 -67.21
C PRO A 63 42.35 72.14 -65.96
N PRO A 64 41.28 71.32 -66.10
CA PRO A 64 40.30 70.93 -65.07
C PRO A 64 40.82 69.82 -64.14
N VAL A 65 42.09 69.88 -63.80
CA VAL A 65 42.68 69.06 -62.75
C VAL A 65 42.51 69.74 -61.40
N LEU A 66 42.34 71.07 -61.33
CA LEU A 66 42.36 71.78 -60.04
C LEU A 66 41.15 71.49 -59.13
N ASP A 67 39.97 71.10 -59.65
CA ASP A 67 38.74 71.11 -58.83
C ASP A 67 38.26 69.74 -58.33
N ILE A 68 38.42 68.65 -59.08
CA ILE A 68 38.31 67.31 -58.46
C ILE A 68 39.48 67.12 -57.50
N VAL A 69 40.66 67.66 -57.84
CA VAL A 69 41.80 67.65 -56.92
C VAL A 69 41.54 68.55 -55.71
N SER A 70 40.84 69.68 -55.82
CA SER A 70 40.50 70.50 -54.63
C SER A 70 39.56 69.74 -53.68
N ILE A 71 38.52 69.08 -54.20
CA ILE A 71 37.56 68.29 -53.39
C ILE A 71 38.18 67.00 -52.87
N PHE A 72 38.97 66.28 -53.68
CA PHE A 72 39.76 65.15 -53.18
C PHE A 72 40.76 65.64 -52.15
N ASN A 73 41.41 66.80 -52.33
CA ASN A 73 42.29 67.39 -51.33
C ASN A 73 41.53 67.84 -50.08
N GLU A 74 40.26 68.20 -50.19
CA GLU A 74 39.41 68.58 -49.06
C GLU A 74 38.85 67.34 -48.33
N PHE A 75 38.57 66.25 -49.04
CA PHE A 75 38.21 64.95 -48.47
C PHE A 75 39.42 64.22 -47.88
N GLU A 76 40.55 64.19 -48.59
CA GLU A 76 41.86 63.77 -48.09
C GLU A 76 42.25 64.68 -46.93
N GLY A 77 41.96 65.97 -47.02
CA GLY A 77 42.15 66.97 -45.96
C GLY A 77 41.29 66.67 -44.73
N THR A 78 40.02 66.32 -44.91
CA THR A 78 39.09 65.95 -43.83
C THR A 78 39.44 64.59 -43.25
N LYS A 79 39.91 63.64 -44.06
CA LYS A 79 40.40 62.32 -43.64
C LYS A 79 41.72 62.43 -42.90
N VAL A 80 42.64 63.27 -43.36
CA VAL A 80 43.89 63.61 -42.67
C VAL A 80 43.59 64.41 -41.40
N PHE A 81 42.60 65.30 -41.40
CA PHE A 81 42.17 66.03 -40.21
C PHE A 81 41.51 65.10 -39.20
N ALA A 82 40.62 64.21 -39.61
CA ALA A 82 40.00 63.20 -38.75
C ALA A 82 41.04 62.21 -38.21
N LYS A 83 42.00 61.78 -39.04
CA LYS A 83 43.12 60.94 -38.60
C LYS A 83 44.04 61.68 -37.63
N LYS A 84 44.38 62.94 -37.92
CA LYS A 84 45.11 63.81 -36.98
C LYS A 84 44.32 64.03 -35.70
N SER A 85 43.00 64.21 -35.76
CA SER A 85 42.14 64.41 -34.59
C SER A 85 42.05 63.14 -33.77
N GLN A 86 41.90 61.97 -34.41
CA GLN A 86 41.97 60.66 -33.76
C GLN A 86 43.35 60.41 -33.15
N ASP A 87 44.44 60.72 -33.84
CA ASP A 87 45.81 60.60 -33.32
C ASP A 87 46.03 61.57 -32.15
N THR A 88 45.47 62.79 -32.22
CA THR A 88 45.56 63.80 -31.15
C THR A 88 44.74 63.38 -29.93
N ILE A 89 43.51 62.90 -30.13
CA ILE A 89 42.64 62.38 -29.07
C ILE A 89 43.24 61.09 -28.51
N SER A 90 43.81 60.20 -29.34
CA SER A 90 44.48 58.99 -28.88
C SER A 90 45.73 59.32 -28.07
N ASN A 91 46.51 60.32 -28.48
CA ASN A 91 47.63 60.83 -27.69
C ASN A 91 47.16 61.46 -26.37
N LEU A 92 46.06 62.20 -26.38
CA LEU A 92 45.50 62.82 -25.16
C LEU A 92 44.89 61.77 -24.21
N ILE A 93 44.17 60.77 -24.75
CA ILE A 93 43.61 59.64 -23.99
C ILE A 93 44.73 58.73 -23.48
N LYS A 94 45.86 58.61 -24.18
CA LYS A 94 47.03 57.86 -23.71
C LYS A 94 47.57 58.47 -22.40
N ASP A 95 47.63 59.78 -22.32
CA ASP A 95 48.07 60.49 -21.10
C ASP A 95 47.01 60.37 -19.98
N ILE A 96 45.72 60.46 -20.30
CA ILE A 96 44.62 60.22 -19.33
C ILE A 96 44.65 58.76 -18.83
N SER A 97 44.87 57.79 -19.71
CA SER A 97 44.98 56.38 -19.36
C SER A 97 46.21 56.11 -18.49
N HIS A 98 47.33 56.79 -18.77
CA HIS A 98 48.51 56.73 -17.92
C HIS A 98 48.24 57.33 -16.53
N LEU A 99 47.51 58.45 -16.47
CA LEU A 99 47.08 59.08 -15.21
C LEU A 99 46.12 58.18 -14.43
N ASP A 100 45.16 57.52 -15.09
CA ASP A 100 44.23 56.59 -14.47
C ASP A 100 44.94 55.33 -13.98
N ASN A 101 45.88 54.80 -14.75
CA ASN A 101 46.73 53.68 -14.33
C ASN A 101 47.61 54.08 -13.14
N ALA A 102 48.18 55.29 -13.14
CA ALA A 102 48.94 55.81 -12.01
C ALA A 102 48.05 55.97 -10.77
N LYS A 103 46.85 56.55 -10.91
CA LYS A 103 45.87 56.69 -9.83
C LYS A 103 45.47 55.32 -9.28
N LYS A 104 45.13 54.35 -10.15
CA LYS A 104 44.79 52.99 -9.76
C LYS A 104 45.94 52.30 -9.01
N ASN A 105 47.17 52.40 -9.53
CA ASN A 105 48.35 51.82 -8.89
C ASN A 105 48.66 52.47 -7.55
N ILE A 106 48.51 53.80 -7.42
CA ILE A 106 48.68 54.52 -6.16
C ILE A 106 47.60 54.12 -5.17
N THR A 107 46.33 54.09 -5.57
CA THR A 107 45.22 53.64 -4.71
C THR A 107 45.43 52.20 -4.25
N HIS A 108 45.82 51.30 -5.15
CA HIS A 108 46.13 49.90 -4.84
C HIS A 108 47.33 49.76 -3.89
N SER A 109 48.39 50.55 -4.10
CA SER A 109 49.55 50.55 -3.22
C SER A 109 49.21 51.10 -1.83
N MET A 110 48.36 52.14 -1.77
CA MET A 110 47.89 52.73 -0.52
C MET A 110 47.05 51.74 0.28
N THR A 111 46.09 51.06 -0.36
CA THR A 111 45.26 50.05 0.30
C THR A 111 46.08 48.85 0.73
N PHE A 112 47.04 48.40 -0.09
CA PHE A 112 47.96 47.32 0.26
C PHE A 112 48.80 47.66 1.50
N LEU A 113 49.41 48.85 1.55
CA LEU A 113 50.19 49.31 2.70
C LEU A 113 49.31 49.49 3.94
N GLN A 114 48.08 49.95 3.78
CA GLN A 114 47.11 50.06 4.88
C GLN A 114 46.73 48.68 5.43
N HIS A 115 46.47 47.69 4.57
CA HIS A 115 46.22 46.31 4.99
C HIS A 115 47.45 45.70 5.69
N LEU A 116 48.66 45.99 5.20
CA LEU A 116 49.91 45.51 5.80
C LEU A 116 50.11 46.12 7.19
N LYS A 117 49.84 47.42 7.34
CA LYS A 117 49.85 48.11 8.63
C LYS A 117 48.86 47.48 9.61
N ILE A 118 47.62 47.25 9.17
CA ILE A 118 46.58 46.65 10.02
C ILE A 118 46.99 45.22 10.42
N LEU A 119 47.52 44.41 9.49
CA LEU A 119 47.99 43.05 9.78
C LEU A 119 49.12 43.05 10.83
N MET A 120 50.10 43.94 10.69
CA MET A 120 51.21 44.09 11.65
C MET A 120 50.72 44.57 13.03
N GLN A 121 49.78 45.50 13.06
CA GLN A 121 49.16 45.96 14.30
C GLN A 121 48.41 44.82 14.99
N SER A 122 47.55 44.11 14.26
CA SER A 122 46.81 42.97 14.78
C SER A 122 47.71 41.83 15.25
N TYR A 123 48.81 41.54 14.54
CA TYR A 123 49.84 40.58 14.98
C TYR A 123 50.49 41.00 16.30
N THR A 124 50.84 42.29 16.43
CA THR A 124 51.50 42.82 17.64
C THR A 124 50.55 42.75 18.84
N VAL A 125 49.28 43.15 18.66
CA VAL A 125 48.25 43.06 19.71
C VAL A 125 48.02 41.62 20.12
N CYS A 126 47.82 40.69 19.18
CA CYS A 126 47.63 39.27 19.50
C CYS A 126 48.85 38.66 20.22
N SER A 127 50.07 39.05 19.83
CA SER A 127 51.30 38.60 20.49
C SER A 127 51.42 39.13 21.92
N MET A 128 51.00 40.37 22.18
CA MET A 128 50.97 40.94 23.54
C MET A 128 49.89 40.28 24.41
N CYS A 129 48.68 40.10 23.89
CA CYS A 129 47.59 39.41 24.61
C CYS A 129 47.96 37.97 24.97
N LEU A 130 48.62 37.23 24.05
CA LEU A 130 49.12 35.88 24.32
C LEU A 130 50.13 35.85 25.47
N LYS A 131 51.05 36.83 25.54
CA LYS A 131 52.02 36.93 26.65
C LYS A 131 51.35 37.24 27.99
N ASN A 132 50.32 38.07 27.99
CA ASN A 132 49.58 38.45 29.18
C ASN A 132 48.52 37.41 29.60
N LYS A 133 48.28 36.38 28.79
CA LYS A 133 47.24 35.36 28.97
C LYS A 133 45.82 35.94 29.12
N SER A 134 45.59 37.13 28.60
CA SER A 134 44.27 37.75 28.57
C SER A 134 43.62 37.49 27.21
N PHE A 135 42.44 36.87 27.22
CA PHE A 135 41.67 36.55 26.01
C PHE A 135 40.56 37.57 25.80
N ASP A 136 40.91 38.84 25.84
CA ASP A 136 39.94 39.94 25.81
C ASP A 136 39.34 40.14 24.41
N LEU A 137 38.29 40.97 24.32
CA LEU A 137 37.60 41.31 23.07
C LEU A 137 38.57 41.87 22.01
N GLU A 138 39.59 42.60 22.46
CA GLU A 138 40.66 43.10 21.61
C GLU A 138 41.44 41.98 20.91
N MET A 139 41.68 40.85 21.58
CA MET A 139 42.36 39.70 20.98
C MET A 139 41.48 39.02 19.92
N SER A 140 40.19 38.81 20.21
CA SER A 140 39.26 38.17 19.26
C SER A 140 39.14 38.98 17.95
N SER A 141 38.88 40.28 18.06
CA SER A 141 38.72 41.16 16.90
C SER A 141 40.00 41.23 16.05
N ASN A 142 41.15 41.43 16.70
CA ASN A 142 42.43 41.47 15.99
C ASN A 142 42.81 40.10 15.39
N TYR A 143 42.47 38.99 16.04
CA TYR A 143 42.70 37.65 15.51
C TYR A 143 41.88 37.40 14.24
N LYS A 144 40.59 37.79 14.23
CA LYS A 144 39.72 37.71 13.04
C LYS A 144 40.26 38.55 11.89
N ILE A 145 40.65 39.79 12.16
CA ILE A 145 41.24 40.71 11.17
C ILE A 145 42.55 40.12 10.62
N MET A 146 43.43 39.62 11.50
CA MET A 146 44.69 39.00 11.12
C MET A 146 44.47 37.77 10.22
N CYS A 147 43.52 36.88 10.57
CA CYS A 147 43.21 35.71 9.76
C CYS A 147 42.65 36.11 8.39
N SER A 148 41.65 36.99 8.37
CA SER A 148 41.02 37.47 7.14
C SER A 148 42.03 38.11 6.19
N LEU A 149 42.87 39.02 6.69
CA LEU A 149 43.88 39.69 5.85
C LEU A 149 44.94 38.72 5.36
N ALA A 150 45.46 37.83 6.23
CA ALA A 150 46.46 36.84 5.85
C ALA A 150 45.96 35.91 4.74
N ASP A 151 44.71 35.43 4.85
CA ASP A 151 44.16 34.40 3.96
C ASP A 151 43.54 34.99 2.67
N SER A 152 43.01 36.22 2.72
CA SER A 152 42.33 36.84 1.55
C SER A 152 43.17 37.86 0.78
N THR A 153 43.98 38.67 1.47
CA THR A 153 44.69 39.80 0.83
C THR A 153 46.14 39.48 0.51
N PHE A 154 46.85 38.74 1.38
CA PHE A 154 48.28 38.47 1.22
C PHE A 154 48.61 37.11 0.59
N ASP A 155 47.63 36.22 0.42
CA ASP A 155 47.84 34.90 -0.20
C ASP A 155 48.31 34.99 -1.67
N ASN A 156 47.87 36.04 -2.38
CA ASN A 156 48.27 36.33 -3.77
C ASN A 156 49.68 36.93 -3.89
N TYR A 157 50.30 37.33 -2.77
CA TYR A 157 51.61 38.01 -2.74
C TYR A 157 52.72 37.13 -2.15
N LYS A 158 52.55 35.80 -2.23
CA LYS A 158 53.55 34.79 -1.80
C LYS A 158 54.87 34.84 -2.57
N SER A 159 54.96 35.61 -3.65
CA SER A 159 56.20 35.81 -4.41
C SER A 159 57.20 36.75 -3.71
N VAL A 160 56.79 37.43 -2.64
CA VAL A 160 57.65 38.36 -1.87
C VAL A 160 58.07 37.71 -0.56
N ASP A 161 59.39 37.55 -0.37
CA ASP A 161 59.97 36.79 0.75
C ASP A 161 59.62 37.39 2.13
N GLU A 162 59.55 38.72 2.25
CA GLU A 162 59.18 39.40 3.51
C GLU A 162 57.73 39.12 3.90
N ILE A 163 56.83 39.05 2.92
CA ILE A 163 55.40 38.73 3.15
C ILE A 163 55.26 37.26 3.55
N VAL A 164 56.00 36.36 2.90
CA VAL A 164 56.02 34.94 3.25
C VAL A 164 56.51 34.73 4.68
N ASN A 165 57.55 35.45 5.09
CA ASN A 165 58.04 35.43 6.47
C ASN A 165 57.00 35.94 7.47
N LEU A 166 56.29 37.03 7.17
CA LEU A 166 55.21 37.54 8.00
C LEU A 166 54.05 36.54 8.11
N LEU A 167 53.62 35.94 7.01
CA LEU A 167 52.58 34.90 7.00
C LEU A 167 52.99 33.67 7.81
N ARG A 168 54.28 33.30 7.79
CA ARG A 168 54.82 32.22 8.64
C ARG A 168 54.73 32.59 10.12
N LEU A 169 55.11 33.81 10.50
CA LEU A 169 54.99 34.28 11.89
C LEU A 169 53.53 34.30 12.35
N VAL A 170 52.60 34.75 11.50
CA VAL A 170 51.16 34.71 11.76
C VAL A 170 50.69 33.27 11.98
N LYS A 171 51.14 32.31 11.16
CA LYS A 171 50.78 30.88 11.34
C LYS A 171 51.29 30.30 12.66
N VAL A 172 52.53 30.62 13.06
CA VAL A 172 53.08 30.20 14.37
C VAL A 172 52.25 30.81 15.50
N LEU A 173 51.93 32.10 15.42
CA LEU A 173 51.10 32.76 16.42
C LEU A 173 49.68 32.15 16.51
N LYS A 174 49.04 31.84 15.37
CA LYS A 174 47.76 31.11 15.34
C LYS A 174 47.85 29.76 16.05
N ALA A 175 48.93 29.00 15.82
CA ALA A 175 49.16 27.71 16.46
C ALA A 175 49.37 27.85 17.98
N ASP A 176 50.19 28.81 18.41
CA ASP A 176 50.49 29.07 19.82
C ASP A 176 49.22 29.48 20.60
N ILE A 177 48.41 30.37 20.02
CA ILE A 177 47.10 30.77 20.58
C ILE A 177 46.18 29.54 20.72
N SER A 178 46.11 28.70 19.68
CA SER A 178 45.29 27.49 19.68
C SER A 178 45.72 26.50 20.77
N THR A 179 47.02 26.30 20.97
CA THR A 179 47.54 25.45 22.05
C THR A 179 47.22 26.01 23.44
N GLU A 180 47.34 27.33 23.65
CA GLU A 180 47.03 27.91 24.97
C GLU A 180 45.53 27.83 25.26
N ILE A 181 44.66 28.03 24.27
CA ILE A 181 43.21 27.80 24.40
C ILE A 181 42.91 26.35 24.78
N ILE A 182 43.52 25.37 24.10
CA ILE A 182 43.36 23.95 24.45
C ILE A 182 43.84 23.68 25.88
N ASN A 183 44.94 24.31 26.32
CA ASN A 183 45.45 24.16 27.69
C ASN A 183 44.50 24.76 28.75
N VAL A 184 43.83 25.88 28.45
CA VAL A 184 42.80 26.46 29.32
C VAL A 184 41.63 25.49 29.47
N TYR A 185 41.10 24.96 28.36
CA TYR A 185 40.02 23.98 28.41
C TYR A 185 40.43 22.66 29.09
N LYS A 186 41.68 22.21 28.91
CA LYS A 186 42.23 21.05 29.63
C LYS A 186 42.18 21.24 31.14
N LYS A 187 42.51 22.43 31.64
CA LYS A 187 42.44 22.76 33.08
C LYS A 187 41.00 22.79 33.58
N ILE A 188 40.06 23.26 32.77
CA ILE A 188 38.63 23.26 33.10
C ILE A 188 38.10 21.82 33.18
N LEU A 189 38.45 20.97 32.20
CA LEU A 189 38.04 19.56 32.14
C LEU A 189 38.73 18.68 33.19
N ALA A 190 39.89 19.06 33.70
CA ALA A 190 40.60 18.34 34.76
C ALA A 190 40.04 18.62 36.17
N LYS A 191 39.17 19.62 36.33
CA LYS A 191 38.55 19.91 37.63
C LYS A 191 37.51 18.84 37.96
N ASN A 192 37.80 18.05 39.00
CA ASN A 192 36.83 17.11 39.56
C ASN A 192 35.77 17.88 40.37
N PRO A 193 34.45 17.62 40.19
CA PRO A 193 33.38 18.31 40.91
C PRO A 193 33.35 18.04 42.44
N GLY A 194 34.26 17.22 42.97
CA GLY A 194 34.32 16.84 44.40
C GLY A 194 35.56 17.32 45.18
N ALA A 195 36.55 17.96 44.56
CA ALA A 195 37.74 18.43 45.28
C ALA A 195 37.47 19.80 45.92
N LYS A 196 37.16 19.81 47.22
CA LYS A 196 37.14 21.02 48.06
C LYS A 196 38.58 21.48 48.32
N ASP A 197 39.25 22.02 47.31
CA ASP A 197 40.52 22.74 47.49
C ASP A 197 40.43 24.15 46.89
N ASP A 198 40.49 25.14 47.79
CA ASP A 198 40.96 26.54 47.76
C ASP A 198 41.14 27.32 46.42
N SER A 199 40.39 26.99 45.37
CA SER A 199 40.59 27.53 44.02
C SER A 199 39.40 28.35 43.51
N SER A 200 38.87 29.21 44.38
CA SER A 200 37.98 30.35 44.06
C SER A 200 38.63 31.39 43.13
N ARG A 201 39.90 31.20 42.74
CA ARG A 201 40.67 32.13 41.90
C ARG A 201 40.64 31.84 40.40
N ILE A 202 40.23 30.65 39.96
CA ILE A 202 40.11 30.31 38.52
C ILE A 202 38.65 30.37 38.06
N SER A 203 37.68 30.06 38.94
CA SER A 203 36.24 30.15 38.63
C SER A 203 35.77 31.59 38.39
N ASN A 204 36.42 32.57 39.03
CA ASN A 204 36.05 33.99 38.91
C ASN A 204 36.78 34.73 37.77
N ASN A 205 37.66 34.05 37.02
CA ASN A 205 38.54 34.68 36.02
C ASN A 205 38.29 34.26 34.58
N LEU A 206 37.32 33.39 34.27
CA LEU A 206 36.73 33.35 32.94
C LEU A 206 35.39 34.10 33.01
N SER A 207 35.46 35.42 32.96
CA SER A 207 34.26 36.24 32.77
C SER A 207 33.50 35.73 31.54
N THR A 208 32.19 35.89 31.53
CA THR A 208 31.32 35.62 30.36
C THR A 208 31.90 36.19 29.06
N ASP A 209 32.61 37.31 29.18
CA ASP A 209 33.25 38.00 28.06
C ASP A 209 34.46 37.24 27.52
N LEU A 210 35.31 36.67 28.38
CA LEU A 210 36.43 35.81 27.96
C LEU A 210 35.92 34.52 27.29
N LYS A 211 34.78 33.98 27.72
CA LYS A 211 34.14 32.82 27.09
C LYS A 211 33.68 33.15 25.65
N GLN A 212 33.03 34.30 25.47
CA GLN A 212 32.57 34.76 24.16
C GLN A 212 33.74 35.05 23.21
N CYS A 213 34.82 35.62 23.72
CA CYS A 213 36.01 35.93 22.91
C CYS A 213 36.77 34.68 22.47
N ILE A 214 36.90 33.70 23.36
CA ILE A 214 37.50 32.39 23.03
C ILE A 214 36.63 31.66 22.00
N TYR A 215 35.30 31.71 22.14
CA TYR A 215 34.35 31.16 21.17
C TYR A 215 34.53 31.76 19.78
N GLU A 216 34.61 33.09 19.67
CA GLU A 216 34.80 33.79 18.41
C GLU A 216 36.13 33.48 17.71
N ILE A 217 37.19 33.28 18.49
CA ILE A 217 38.50 32.84 17.97
C ILE A 217 38.41 31.41 17.44
N LEU A 218 37.70 30.53 18.14
CA LEU A 218 37.52 29.10 17.76
C LEU A 218 36.59 28.90 16.57
N GLU A 219 35.63 29.80 16.31
CA GLU A 219 34.84 29.77 15.06
C GLU A 219 35.68 30.10 13.83
N THR A 220 36.74 30.89 14.00
CA THR A 220 37.65 31.26 12.92
C THR A 220 38.56 30.08 12.54
N ASP A 221 38.81 29.13 13.45
CA ASP A 221 39.61 27.92 13.21
C ASP A 221 38.84 26.62 13.55
N ASN A 222 38.12 26.12 12.54
CA ASN A 222 37.37 24.87 12.62
C ASN A 222 38.23 23.65 12.99
N ALA A 223 39.53 23.64 12.66
CA ALA A 223 40.40 22.51 12.96
C ALA A 223 40.71 22.43 14.47
N THR A 224 40.97 23.58 15.10
CA THR A 224 41.18 23.66 16.54
C THR A 224 39.89 23.37 17.31
N LYS A 225 38.74 23.85 16.80
CA LYS A 225 37.41 23.49 17.31
C LYS A 225 37.17 21.98 17.33
N SER A 226 37.43 21.27 16.22
CA SER A 226 37.28 19.81 16.17
C SER A 226 38.20 19.10 17.16
N LYS A 227 39.50 19.45 17.19
CA LYS A 227 40.46 18.86 18.13
C LYS A 227 40.05 19.04 19.59
N LEU A 228 39.51 20.21 19.94
CA LEU A 228 39.01 20.49 21.28
C LEU A 228 37.78 19.64 21.62
N MET A 229 36.84 19.51 20.68
CA MET A 229 35.67 18.65 20.83
C MET A 229 36.07 17.18 21.02
N ASP A 230 36.96 16.68 20.17
CA ASP A 230 37.45 15.30 20.22
C ASP A 230 38.14 15.02 21.56
N PHE A 231 39.01 15.94 22.01
CA PHE A 231 39.66 15.85 23.32
C PHE A 231 38.65 15.84 24.48
N CYS A 232 37.63 16.70 24.44
CA CYS A 232 36.58 16.75 25.45
C CYS A 232 35.80 15.43 25.51
N ILE A 233 35.40 14.90 24.34
CA ILE A 233 34.69 13.64 24.22
C ILE A 233 35.56 12.48 24.73
N ASP A 234 36.83 12.42 24.35
CA ASP A 234 37.75 11.38 24.80
C ASP A 234 37.97 11.44 26.31
N LYS A 235 38.09 12.63 26.90
CA LYS A 235 38.24 12.78 28.34
C LYS A 235 36.99 12.33 29.10
N LEU A 236 35.80 12.68 28.61
CA LEU A 236 34.52 12.28 29.22
C LEU A 236 34.27 10.77 29.09
N LEU A 237 34.73 10.16 28.00
CA LEU A 237 34.61 8.72 27.78
C LEU A 237 35.77 7.91 28.36
N TYR A 238 36.82 8.55 28.90
CA TYR A 238 38.01 7.87 29.38
C TYR A 238 37.68 6.89 30.52
N GLU A 239 36.98 7.35 31.56
CA GLU A 239 36.64 6.53 32.72
C GLU A 239 35.78 5.31 32.34
N ILE A 240 34.79 5.50 31.47
CA ILE A 240 33.94 4.39 31.01
C ILE A 240 34.71 3.41 30.11
N LYS A 241 35.65 3.88 29.28
CA LYS A 241 36.50 3.00 28.45
C LYS A 241 37.47 2.18 29.31
N GLU A 242 38.02 2.77 30.37
CA GLU A 242 38.93 2.10 31.30
C GLU A 242 38.21 1.06 32.17
N ILE A 243 36.98 1.35 32.64
CA ILE A 243 36.22 0.42 33.49
C ILE A 243 35.68 -0.78 32.68
N PHE A 244 35.31 -0.56 31.42
CA PHE A 244 34.60 -1.55 30.60
C PHE A 244 35.48 -2.05 29.43
N GLN A 245 36.64 -2.61 29.75
CA GLN A 245 37.53 -3.24 28.78
C GLN A 245 37.03 -4.64 28.39
N LEU A 246 37.26 -5.04 27.13
CA LEU A 246 36.79 -6.32 26.57
C LEU A 246 37.32 -7.57 27.27
N ASP A 247 38.52 -7.49 27.85
CA ASP A 247 39.20 -8.62 28.48
C ASP A 247 38.80 -8.82 29.95
N ASP A 248 38.15 -7.82 30.57
CA ASP A 248 37.73 -7.84 31.97
C ASP A 248 36.28 -8.31 32.14
N GLU A 249 35.97 -8.89 33.31
CA GLU A 249 34.61 -9.31 33.69
C GLU A 249 33.61 -8.13 33.66
N ALA A 250 34.09 -6.92 33.96
CA ALA A 250 33.30 -5.70 33.87
C ALA A 250 32.82 -5.41 32.43
N GLY A 251 33.61 -5.81 31.41
CA GLY A 251 33.27 -5.68 30.00
C GLY A 251 32.40 -6.80 29.42
N SER A 252 31.96 -7.76 30.23
CA SER A 252 31.05 -8.83 29.76
C SER A 252 29.71 -8.29 29.22
N LEU A 253 29.03 -9.13 28.43
CA LEU A 253 27.72 -8.82 27.86
C LEU A 253 26.66 -8.57 28.96
N ASP A 254 26.75 -9.29 30.08
CA ASP A 254 25.90 -9.13 31.27
C ASP A 254 25.92 -7.71 31.86
N ASN A 255 27.06 -7.03 31.74
CA ASN A 255 27.27 -5.70 32.31
C ASN A 255 26.91 -4.56 31.34
N LEU A 256 26.40 -4.85 30.15
CA LEU A 256 25.99 -3.83 29.17
C LEU A 256 24.99 -2.79 29.75
N PRO A 257 23.97 -3.18 30.55
CA PRO A 257 23.03 -2.22 31.14
C PRO A 257 23.73 -1.22 32.08
N ARG A 258 24.78 -1.67 32.78
CA ARG A 258 25.58 -0.80 33.65
C ARG A 258 26.35 0.25 32.83
N ARG A 259 26.82 -0.11 31.62
CA ARG A 259 27.44 0.86 30.69
C ARG A 259 26.47 1.96 30.28
N TYR A 260 25.22 1.61 29.99
CA TYR A 260 24.17 2.59 29.67
C TYR A 260 23.87 3.53 30.84
N ILE A 261 23.78 3.00 32.06
CA ILE A 261 23.58 3.81 33.27
C ILE A 261 24.77 4.75 33.49
N PHE A 262 26.00 4.27 33.34
CA PHE A 262 27.19 5.10 33.48
C PHE A 262 27.22 6.22 32.43
N PHE A 263 26.89 5.91 31.18
CA PHE A 263 26.81 6.93 30.13
C PHE A 263 25.71 7.97 30.39
N LYS A 264 24.54 7.56 30.89
CA LYS A 264 23.50 8.50 31.34
C LYS A 264 24.04 9.45 32.43
N LYS A 265 24.86 8.94 33.37
CA LYS A 265 25.53 9.77 34.39
C LYS A 265 26.52 10.76 33.76
N ILE A 266 27.34 10.33 32.80
CA ILE A 266 28.25 11.23 32.05
C ILE A 266 27.46 12.35 31.38
N LEU A 267 26.36 12.02 30.70
CA LEU A 267 25.52 13.01 30.02
C LEU A 267 24.86 14.01 30.98
N ASN A 268 24.53 13.60 32.20
CA ASN A 268 23.97 14.48 33.21
C ASN A 268 25.05 15.35 33.86
N ASN A 269 26.21 14.77 34.18
CA ASN A 269 27.38 15.50 34.69
C ASN A 269 27.83 16.59 33.69
N TYR A 270 27.85 16.28 32.39
CA TYR A 270 28.14 17.29 31.38
C TYR A 270 27.10 18.43 31.40
N LYS A 271 25.81 18.11 31.51
CA LYS A 271 24.73 19.11 31.54
C LYS A 271 24.77 20.00 32.79
N GLU A 272 25.19 19.46 33.93
CA GLU A 272 25.20 20.20 35.20
C GLU A 272 26.49 21.01 35.39
N ASN A 273 27.64 20.46 35.02
CA ASN A 273 28.95 21.02 35.39
C ASN A 273 29.76 21.58 34.22
N LEU A 274 29.47 21.16 32.97
CA LEU A 274 30.31 21.49 31.81
C LEU A 274 29.58 22.27 30.70
N SER A 275 28.25 22.24 30.64
CA SER A 275 27.49 22.89 29.56
C SER A 275 27.70 24.41 29.53
N GLU A 276 27.95 25.04 30.67
CA GLU A 276 28.18 26.50 30.75
C GLU A 276 29.53 26.96 30.15
N TYR A 277 30.41 26.03 29.78
CA TYR A 277 31.72 26.33 29.20
C TYR A 277 31.77 26.12 27.68
N PHE A 278 30.71 25.56 27.10
CA PHE A 278 30.62 25.27 25.67
C PHE A 278 29.34 25.86 25.09
N PRO A 279 29.37 26.44 23.89
CA PRO A 279 28.17 26.91 23.20
C PRO A 279 27.20 25.75 22.90
N ASP A 280 25.90 26.03 22.91
CA ASP A 280 24.87 25.05 22.54
C ASP A 280 25.00 24.59 21.07
N ASP A 281 25.41 25.49 20.17
CA ASP A 281 25.61 25.25 18.73
C ASP A 281 26.67 24.19 18.41
N TRP A 282 27.54 23.91 19.37
CA TRP A 282 28.59 22.90 19.22
C TRP A 282 28.05 21.47 19.34
N GLU A 283 26.85 21.32 19.89
CA GLU A 283 26.12 20.06 20.00
C GLU A 283 26.98 18.91 20.59
N ILE A 284 27.84 19.22 21.56
CA ILE A 284 28.80 18.25 22.15
C ILE A 284 28.08 17.00 22.67
N GLN A 285 26.90 17.14 23.28
CA GLN A 285 26.12 16.00 23.76
C GLN A 285 25.71 15.04 22.62
N LEU A 286 25.39 15.56 21.43
CA LEU A 286 25.05 14.74 20.26
C LEU A 286 26.28 14.01 19.72
N LYS A 287 27.42 14.71 19.61
CA LYS A 287 28.69 14.10 19.18
C LYS A 287 29.16 13.04 20.17
N LEU A 288 29.12 13.33 21.48
CA LEU A 288 29.44 12.39 22.55
C LEU A 288 28.59 11.12 22.46
N THR A 289 27.28 11.28 22.23
CA THR A 289 26.35 10.14 22.03
C THR A 289 26.70 9.36 20.77
N GLY A 290 27.01 10.03 19.66
CA GLY A 290 27.45 9.40 18.42
C GLY A 290 28.73 8.57 18.58
N THR A 291 29.74 9.12 19.26
CA THR A 291 31.00 8.42 19.54
C THR A 291 30.79 7.22 20.45
N PHE A 292 29.95 7.36 21.48
CA PHE A 292 29.56 6.26 22.37
C PHE A 292 28.84 5.13 21.60
N TYR A 293 27.93 5.46 20.69
CA TYR A 293 27.21 4.48 19.85
C TYR A 293 28.18 3.69 18.97
N SER A 294 29.13 4.38 18.32
CA SER A 294 30.16 3.75 17.49
C SER A 294 31.04 2.79 18.30
N TRP A 295 31.48 3.22 19.48
CA TRP A 295 32.29 2.41 20.38
C TRP A 295 31.53 1.17 20.86
N ILE A 296 30.35 1.33 21.44
CA ILE A 296 29.55 0.20 21.92
C ILE A 296 29.16 -0.74 20.77
N SER A 297 28.78 -0.23 19.60
CA SER A 297 28.45 -1.08 18.46
C SER A 297 29.62 -1.97 18.04
N THR A 298 30.84 -1.45 18.08
CA THR A 298 32.06 -2.21 17.77
C THR A 298 32.33 -3.27 18.84
N ASP A 299 32.22 -2.88 20.10
CA ASP A 299 32.42 -3.74 21.27
C ASP A 299 31.43 -4.91 21.29
N LEU A 300 30.15 -4.59 21.11
CA LEU A 300 29.04 -5.51 21.11
C LEU A 300 29.12 -6.53 19.97
N LYS A 301 29.63 -6.14 18.78
CA LYS A 301 29.90 -7.09 17.69
C LYS A 301 30.92 -8.16 18.07
N VAL A 302 31.94 -7.80 18.85
CA VAL A 302 32.95 -8.74 19.35
C VAL A 302 32.35 -9.63 20.43
N LEU A 303 31.66 -9.05 21.41
CA LEU A 303 31.03 -9.78 22.51
C LEU A 303 29.98 -10.78 22.00
N LEU A 304 29.07 -10.36 21.13
CA LEU A 304 28.05 -11.24 20.56
C LEU A 304 28.70 -12.37 19.75
N LYS A 305 29.77 -12.09 18.98
CA LYS A 305 30.49 -13.13 18.23
C LYS A 305 31.17 -14.15 19.16
N LYS A 306 31.66 -13.73 20.32
CA LYS A 306 32.24 -14.62 21.34
C LYS A 306 31.15 -15.52 21.96
N GLU A 307 30.08 -14.90 22.47
CA GLU A 307 28.95 -15.58 23.12
C GLU A 307 28.23 -16.59 22.20
N PHE A 308 28.09 -16.28 20.90
CA PHE A 308 27.41 -17.17 19.95
C PHE A 308 28.31 -18.20 19.27
N ASN A 309 29.64 -18.10 19.42
CA ASN A 309 30.56 -19.16 19.01
C ASN A 309 30.73 -20.25 20.08
N ASP A 310 30.43 -19.93 21.35
CA ASP A 310 30.49 -20.89 22.44
C ASP A 310 29.34 -21.90 22.36
N ALA A 311 29.60 -23.14 22.82
CA ALA A 311 28.74 -24.31 22.58
C ALA A 311 27.33 -24.23 23.21
N ASN A 312 27.10 -23.29 24.14
CA ASN A 312 25.82 -23.06 24.84
C ASN A 312 25.46 -21.57 24.88
N PRO A 313 24.97 -20.97 23.78
CA PRO A 313 24.58 -19.56 23.78
C PRO A 313 23.40 -19.31 24.72
N SER A 314 23.56 -18.37 25.66
CA SER A 314 22.47 -17.95 26.55
C SER A 314 21.50 -17.03 25.79
N ILE A 315 20.45 -17.63 25.23
CA ILE A 315 19.40 -16.90 24.50
C ILE A 315 18.71 -15.89 25.43
N ASP A 316 18.49 -16.23 26.69
CA ASP A 316 17.81 -15.36 27.65
C ASP A 316 18.65 -14.11 27.94
N LEU A 317 19.98 -14.25 28.05
CA LEU A 317 20.89 -13.11 28.17
C LEU A 317 20.85 -12.20 26.94
N PHE A 318 20.86 -12.79 25.74
CA PHE A 318 20.73 -12.01 24.51
C PHE A 318 19.43 -11.19 24.49
N MET A 319 18.33 -11.76 24.94
CA MET A 319 17.03 -11.08 24.99
C MET A 319 17.02 -9.91 25.97
N THR A 320 17.54 -10.09 27.19
CA THR A 320 17.60 -9.03 28.20
C THR A 320 18.48 -7.88 27.72
N VAL A 321 19.67 -8.20 27.21
CA VAL A 321 20.65 -7.22 26.71
C VAL A 321 20.11 -6.43 25.52
N LEU A 322 19.39 -7.11 24.62
CA LEU A 322 18.74 -6.46 23.49
C LEU A 322 17.63 -5.50 23.95
N GLN A 323 16.80 -5.92 24.90
CA GLN A 323 15.74 -5.08 25.45
C GLN A 323 16.30 -3.85 26.17
N ASP A 324 17.35 -4.02 26.98
CA ASP A 324 18.05 -2.92 27.65
C ASP A 324 18.67 -1.94 26.64
N THR A 325 19.19 -2.45 25.53
CA THR A 325 19.71 -1.62 24.42
C THR A 325 18.60 -0.79 23.78
N LEU A 326 17.46 -1.41 23.43
CA LEU A 326 16.33 -0.72 22.81
C LEU A 326 15.74 0.35 23.74
N GLU A 327 15.63 0.05 25.04
CA GLU A 327 15.17 1.03 26.03
C GLU A 327 16.13 2.21 26.15
N PHE A 328 17.44 1.96 26.17
CA PHE A 328 18.46 3.00 26.16
C PHE A 328 18.38 3.88 24.91
N GLU A 329 18.24 3.29 23.72
CA GLU A 329 18.10 4.05 22.47
C GLU A 329 16.84 4.91 22.47
N ARG A 330 15.72 4.39 22.96
CA ARG A 330 14.47 5.14 23.11
C ARG A 330 14.64 6.32 24.07
N TYR A 331 15.34 6.12 25.18
CA TYR A 331 15.67 7.21 26.12
C TYR A 331 16.48 8.32 25.44
N ILE A 332 17.49 7.97 24.65
CA ILE A 332 18.32 8.93 23.91
C ILE A 332 17.49 9.65 22.83
N ASP A 333 16.64 8.92 22.10
CA ASP A 333 15.77 9.51 21.07
C ASP A 333 14.78 10.52 21.63
N LEU A 334 14.19 10.22 22.79
CA LEU A 334 13.32 11.15 23.51
C LEU A 334 14.10 12.36 24.04
N ARG A 335 15.30 12.15 24.59
CA ARG A 335 16.14 13.22 25.15
C ARG A 335 16.59 14.23 24.09
N PHE A 336 16.90 13.77 22.88
CA PHE A 336 17.42 14.62 21.80
C PHE A 336 16.44 14.83 20.64
N SER A 337 15.15 14.51 20.82
CA SER A 337 14.12 14.64 19.77
C SER A 337 14.54 14.03 18.43
N ARG A 338 15.18 12.85 18.46
CA ARG A 338 15.69 12.11 17.28
C ARG A 338 16.74 12.85 16.43
N LYS A 339 17.49 13.80 17.01
CA LYS A 339 18.57 14.51 16.32
C LYS A 339 19.85 13.68 16.10
N VAL A 340 20.00 12.54 16.78
CA VAL A 340 21.18 11.66 16.64
C VAL A 340 21.09 10.88 15.32
N LYS A 341 21.89 11.27 14.31
CA LYS A 341 21.91 10.66 12.97
C LYS A 341 22.89 9.49 12.80
N VAL A 342 23.46 8.99 13.90
CA VAL A 342 24.43 7.89 13.88
C VAL A 342 23.71 6.54 13.87
N LYS A 343 24.34 5.51 13.30
CA LYS A 343 23.83 4.14 13.32
C LYS A 343 23.51 3.72 14.76
N LYS A 344 22.34 3.10 14.94
CA LYS A 344 21.86 2.59 16.22
C LYS A 344 22.72 1.40 16.68
N ILE A 345 22.89 1.24 17.99
CA ILE A 345 23.54 0.10 18.65
C ILE A 345 22.78 -1.19 18.32
N SER A 346 21.45 -1.15 18.24
CA SER A 346 20.58 -2.28 17.88
C SER A 346 20.98 -2.99 16.58
N THR A 347 21.60 -2.28 15.62
CA THR A 347 22.12 -2.87 14.38
C THR A 347 23.21 -3.94 14.60
N ALA A 348 23.88 -3.95 15.75
CA ALA A 348 24.85 -4.99 16.08
C ALA A 348 24.20 -6.37 16.34
N PHE A 349 22.91 -6.40 16.69
CA PHE A 349 22.15 -7.63 16.95
C PHE A 349 21.53 -8.24 15.68
N GLU A 350 21.50 -7.48 14.57
CA GLU A 350 20.90 -7.89 13.30
C GLU A 350 21.30 -9.30 12.81
N PRO A 351 22.59 -9.73 12.91
CA PRO A 351 22.99 -11.07 12.50
C PRO A 351 22.32 -12.21 13.27
N TYR A 352 21.87 -11.94 14.49
CA TYR A 352 21.27 -12.91 15.40
C TYR A 352 19.74 -12.77 15.50
N SER A 353 19.11 -11.90 14.69
CA SER A 353 17.66 -11.70 14.66
C SER A 353 16.85 -12.97 14.40
N SER A 354 17.40 -13.93 13.65
CA SER A 354 16.73 -15.23 13.44
C SER A 354 16.62 -16.05 14.74
N LEU A 355 17.57 -15.90 15.67
CA LEU A 355 17.53 -16.53 16.98
C LEU A 355 16.52 -15.85 17.89
N TRP A 356 16.43 -14.51 17.81
CA TRP A 356 15.38 -13.73 18.48
C TRP A 356 13.98 -14.22 18.08
N ILE A 357 13.74 -14.41 16.77
CA ILE A 357 12.46 -14.90 16.24
C ILE A 357 12.16 -16.32 16.75
N LYS A 358 13.17 -17.20 16.80
CA LYS A 358 13.00 -18.54 17.37
C LYS A 358 12.61 -18.49 18.85
N ASN A 359 13.15 -17.56 19.63
CA ASN A 359 12.76 -17.44 21.03
C ASN A 359 11.31 -16.95 21.20
N GLN A 360 10.78 -16.19 20.24
CA GLN A 360 9.36 -15.82 20.22
C GLN A 360 8.43 -17.05 20.11
N ASP A 361 8.93 -18.22 19.71
CA ASP A 361 8.12 -19.45 19.72
C ASP A 361 7.65 -19.80 21.13
N LYS A 362 8.48 -19.59 22.18
CA LYS A 362 8.07 -19.87 23.58
C LYS A 362 6.91 -18.98 24.03
N LEU A 363 6.97 -17.69 23.69
CA LEU A 363 5.91 -16.73 23.98
C LEU A 363 4.60 -17.16 23.30
N MET A 364 4.69 -17.62 22.05
CA MET A 364 3.53 -18.13 21.34
C MET A 364 2.99 -19.41 21.96
N ASP A 365 3.84 -20.37 22.36
CA ASP A 365 3.41 -21.58 23.07
C ASP A 365 2.60 -21.25 24.33
N GLU A 366 3.08 -20.35 25.19
CA GLU A 366 2.37 -19.89 26.39
C GLU A 366 1.01 -19.26 26.04
N LYS A 367 0.99 -18.38 25.02
CA LYS A 367 -0.25 -17.74 24.54
C LYS A 367 -1.24 -18.75 23.98
N PHE A 368 -0.77 -19.77 23.29
CA PHE A 368 -1.63 -20.84 22.76
C PHE A 368 -2.25 -21.69 23.85
N LEU A 369 -1.54 -21.94 24.96
CA LEU A 369 -2.12 -22.61 26.12
C LEU A 369 -3.27 -21.79 26.71
N THR A 370 -3.11 -20.47 26.84
CA THR A 370 -4.22 -19.59 27.24
C THR A 370 -5.38 -19.64 26.26
N TYR A 371 -5.13 -19.56 24.95
CA TYR A 371 -6.18 -19.62 23.92
C TYR A 371 -6.95 -20.95 23.89
N LEU A 372 -6.31 -22.06 24.28
CA LEU A 372 -6.97 -23.35 24.42
C LEU A 372 -7.88 -23.43 25.67
N SER A 373 -7.52 -22.70 26.73
CA SER A 373 -8.28 -22.66 27.98
C SER A 373 -9.44 -21.66 27.97
N GLU A 374 -9.41 -20.66 27.09
CA GLU A 374 -10.44 -19.63 27.00
C GLU A 374 -11.76 -20.18 26.44
N ASN A 375 -12.87 -19.72 27.02
CA ASN A 375 -14.20 -20.01 26.51
C ASN A 375 -14.35 -19.40 25.11
N LYS A 376 -14.62 -20.27 24.13
CA LYS A 376 -14.66 -19.89 22.71
C LYS A 376 -15.94 -19.15 22.32
N ILE A 377 -17.02 -19.28 23.10
CA ILE A 377 -18.28 -18.57 22.86
C ILE A 377 -18.23 -17.21 23.60
N PRO A 378 -18.45 -16.08 22.92
CA PRO A 378 -18.66 -14.80 23.57
C PRO A 378 -19.98 -14.80 24.37
N ASP A 379 -19.95 -14.42 25.65
CA ASP A 379 -21.12 -14.43 26.55
C ASP A 379 -22.27 -13.48 26.11
N ASN A 380 -22.02 -12.56 25.17
CA ASN A 380 -23.00 -11.61 24.64
C ASN A 380 -23.37 -11.89 23.18
N LEU A 381 -24.31 -12.81 22.97
CA LEU A 381 -24.84 -13.23 21.66
C LEU A 381 -25.62 -12.16 20.88
N ASN A 382 -25.94 -11.01 21.49
CA ASN A 382 -26.98 -10.14 20.93
C ASN A 382 -26.51 -9.03 20.00
N ASN A 383 -25.23 -8.59 19.99
CA ASN A 383 -24.85 -7.40 19.19
C ASN A 383 -23.37 -7.28 18.78
N GLN A 384 -22.54 -8.33 18.84
CA GLN A 384 -21.14 -8.24 18.43
C GLN A 384 -20.75 -9.34 17.45
N SER A 385 -20.03 -8.94 16.40
CA SER A 385 -19.31 -9.78 15.43
C SER A 385 -18.79 -11.05 16.11
N LEU A 386 -19.31 -12.21 15.72
CA LEU A 386 -18.95 -13.52 16.27
C LEU A 386 -17.54 -13.92 15.83
N VAL A 387 -16.52 -13.25 16.37
CA VAL A 387 -15.11 -13.55 16.13
C VAL A 387 -14.48 -13.96 17.45
N ILE A 388 -13.70 -15.04 17.43
CA ILE A 388 -13.01 -15.51 18.63
C ILE A 388 -11.98 -14.44 19.05
N GLN A 389 -12.06 -14.00 20.31
CA GLN A 389 -11.21 -12.93 20.84
C GLN A 389 -9.70 -13.27 20.78
N SER A 390 -9.35 -14.55 20.91
CA SER A 390 -7.97 -15.04 20.77
C SER A 390 -7.36 -14.72 19.39
N SER A 391 -8.18 -14.61 18.33
CA SER A 391 -7.67 -14.21 17.01
C SER A 391 -7.19 -12.75 16.99
N ALA A 392 -7.87 -11.86 17.70
CA ALA A 392 -7.45 -10.46 17.81
C ALA A 392 -6.17 -10.32 18.66
N ASP A 393 -6.03 -11.09 19.74
CA ASP A 393 -4.79 -11.11 20.54
C ASP A 393 -3.61 -11.67 19.74
N LEU A 394 -3.82 -12.72 18.93
CA LEU A 394 -2.81 -13.27 18.01
C LEU A 394 -2.27 -12.20 17.05
N PHE A 395 -3.14 -11.40 16.41
CA PHE A 395 -2.66 -10.36 15.50
C PHE A 395 -2.05 -9.15 16.23
N ARG A 396 -2.44 -8.88 17.48
CA ARG A 396 -1.77 -7.87 18.33
C ARG A 396 -0.34 -8.30 18.68
N THR A 397 -0.16 -9.56 19.09
CA THR A 397 1.18 -10.11 19.37
C THR A 397 2.03 -10.11 18.10
N TYR A 398 1.49 -10.51 16.95
CA TYR A 398 2.20 -10.43 15.66
C TYR A 398 2.61 -9.00 15.32
N ARG A 399 1.73 -8.01 15.54
CA ARG A 399 2.06 -6.60 15.32
C ARG A 399 3.17 -6.12 16.25
N SER A 400 3.17 -6.56 17.51
CA SER A 400 4.24 -6.26 18.47
C SER A 400 5.58 -6.85 18.02
N ILE A 401 5.60 -8.13 17.63
CA ILE A 401 6.79 -8.82 17.12
C ILE A 401 7.33 -8.14 15.87
N LEU A 402 6.43 -7.76 14.96
CA LEU A 402 6.77 -7.04 13.73
C LEU A 402 7.39 -5.67 14.03
N SER A 403 6.81 -4.89 14.95
CA SER A 403 7.34 -3.59 15.35
C SER A 403 8.72 -3.71 15.99
N GLN A 404 8.91 -4.66 16.92
CA GLN A 404 10.22 -4.93 17.53
C GLN A 404 11.25 -5.37 16.47
N SER A 405 10.85 -6.19 15.50
CA SER A 405 11.74 -6.58 14.41
C SER A 405 12.15 -5.42 13.51
N PHE A 406 11.25 -4.46 13.25
CA PHE A 406 11.60 -3.24 12.51
C PHE A 406 12.54 -2.32 13.30
N GLU A 407 12.37 -2.23 14.62
CA GLU A 407 13.32 -1.51 15.48
C GLU A 407 14.72 -2.15 15.41
N LEU A 408 14.80 -3.48 15.37
CA LEU A 408 16.05 -4.23 15.23
C LEU A 408 16.73 -4.09 13.87
N MET A 409 15.95 -4.02 12.78
CA MET A 409 16.46 -3.78 11.43
C MET A 409 17.00 -2.34 11.26
N GLY A 410 16.71 -1.45 12.23
CA GLY A 410 17.00 -0.03 12.15
C GLY A 410 16.13 0.64 11.11
N ASN A 411 15.48 1.76 11.45
CA ASN A 411 14.80 2.58 10.45
C ASN A 411 15.82 3.03 9.40
N GLY A 412 15.82 2.36 8.25
CA GLY A 412 16.72 2.57 7.13
C GLY A 412 16.65 4.01 6.64
N SER A 413 17.53 4.85 7.18
CA SER A 413 17.94 6.08 6.53
C SER A 413 19.24 5.77 5.79
N ASN A 414 19.04 5.47 4.50
CA ASN A 414 19.99 5.55 3.38
C ASN A 414 21.05 4.44 3.26
N GLY A 415 21.03 3.78 2.09
CA GLY A 415 22.24 3.30 1.42
C GLY A 415 22.41 1.78 1.31
N GLU A 416 21.67 1.17 0.38
CA GLU A 416 22.14 0.21 -0.64
C GLU A 416 22.94 -1.07 -0.25
N GLY A 417 23.24 -1.35 1.02
CA GLY A 417 24.04 -2.53 1.42
C GLY A 417 23.33 -3.57 2.32
N ASN A 418 22.22 -3.21 2.98
CA ASN A 418 21.59 -4.04 4.03
C ASN A 418 20.36 -4.84 3.55
N ASN A 419 20.00 -4.77 2.26
CA ASN A 419 18.70 -5.25 1.78
C ASN A 419 18.56 -6.78 1.84
N THR A 420 19.63 -7.54 1.61
CA THR A 420 19.60 -9.01 1.64
C THR A 420 19.43 -9.57 3.04
N MET A 421 19.99 -8.90 4.06
CA MET A 421 19.88 -9.32 5.46
C MET A 421 18.51 -8.97 6.04
N ASN A 422 17.98 -7.80 5.70
CA ASN A 422 16.60 -7.41 5.98
C ASN A 422 15.60 -8.38 5.35
N ASP A 423 15.82 -8.80 4.10
CA ASP A 423 14.99 -9.80 3.44
C ASP A 423 15.04 -11.16 4.15
N HIS A 424 16.19 -11.59 4.67
CA HIS A 424 16.30 -12.82 5.45
C HIS A 424 15.49 -12.75 6.76
N ILE A 425 15.53 -11.60 7.46
CA ILE A 425 14.73 -11.36 8.67
C ILE A 425 13.23 -11.39 8.32
N LEU A 426 12.81 -10.65 7.29
CA LEU A 426 11.42 -10.64 6.82
C LEU A 426 10.93 -12.02 6.42
N LYS A 427 11.77 -12.82 5.75
CA LYS A 427 11.46 -14.22 5.41
C LYS A 427 11.29 -15.08 6.66
N SER A 428 12.18 -14.95 7.63
CA SER A 428 12.07 -15.69 8.90
C SER A 428 10.83 -15.31 9.71
N LEU A 429 10.42 -14.04 9.69
CA LEU A 429 9.14 -13.59 10.25
C LEU A 429 7.94 -14.17 9.50
N ALA A 430 7.98 -14.17 8.18
CA ALA A 430 6.92 -14.77 7.36
C ALA A 430 6.75 -16.27 7.69
N ILE A 431 7.86 -17.02 7.83
CA ILE A 431 7.84 -18.43 8.25
C ILE A 431 7.27 -18.58 9.67
N PHE A 432 7.68 -17.73 10.60
CA PHE A 432 7.20 -17.75 11.98
C PHE A 432 5.69 -17.50 12.07
N PHE A 433 5.17 -16.42 11.48
CA PHE A 433 3.74 -16.13 11.46
C PHE A 433 2.95 -17.26 10.79
N SER A 434 3.52 -17.82 9.73
CA SER A 434 2.94 -18.91 8.96
C SER A 434 2.78 -20.20 9.76
N LYS A 435 3.82 -20.59 10.50
CA LYS A 435 3.81 -21.74 11.40
C LYS A 435 2.68 -21.63 12.43
N TRP A 436 2.59 -20.49 13.11
CA TRP A 436 1.63 -20.28 14.19
C TRP A 436 0.19 -20.09 13.69
N LEU A 437 -0.01 -19.51 12.50
CA LEU A 437 -1.34 -19.49 11.86
C LEU A 437 -1.82 -20.90 11.49
N ASN A 438 -0.91 -21.77 11.04
CA ASN A 438 -1.24 -23.16 10.77
C ASN A 438 -1.60 -23.93 12.05
N GLU A 439 -0.86 -23.71 13.14
CA GLU A 439 -1.18 -24.28 14.46
C GLU A 439 -2.52 -23.75 14.99
N TYR A 440 -2.81 -22.46 14.82
CA TYR A 440 -4.11 -21.85 15.17
C TYR A 440 -5.26 -22.51 14.41
N SER A 441 -5.09 -22.67 13.10
CA SER A 441 -6.05 -23.36 12.24
C SER A 441 -6.31 -24.81 12.70
N LYS A 442 -5.26 -25.59 12.97
CA LYS A 442 -5.37 -27.00 13.36
C LYS A 442 -5.93 -27.21 14.77
N LYS A 443 -5.45 -26.45 15.77
CA LYS A 443 -5.77 -26.68 17.18
C LYS A 443 -7.04 -25.95 17.65
N LEU A 444 -7.36 -24.80 17.05
CA LEU A 444 -8.48 -23.98 17.50
C LEU A 444 -9.65 -23.94 16.52
N LEU A 445 -9.39 -23.77 15.21
CA LEU A 445 -10.46 -23.61 14.23
C LEU A 445 -11.03 -24.93 13.70
N THR A 446 -10.17 -25.89 13.36
CA THR A 446 -10.58 -27.19 12.81
C THR A 446 -11.50 -27.98 13.77
N PRO A 447 -11.22 -28.05 15.09
CA PRO A 447 -12.07 -28.78 16.03
C PRO A 447 -13.44 -28.14 16.27
N LEU A 448 -13.67 -26.91 15.80
CA LEU A 448 -15.00 -26.27 15.87
C LEU A 448 -15.96 -26.77 14.79
N ILE A 449 -15.45 -27.46 13.76
CA ILE A 449 -16.26 -28.12 12.75
C ILE A 449 -16.51 -29.56 13.21
N LEU A 450 -17.79 -29.94 13.31
CA LEU A 450 -18.17 -31.31 13.60
C LEU A 450 -17.66 -32.27 12.49
N PRO A 451 -16.85 -33.29 12.83
CA PRO A 451 -16.42 -34.29 11.87
C PRO A 451 -17.61 -34.97 11.19
N GLU A 452 -17.47 -35.33 9.90
CA GLU A 452 -18.55 -35.89 9.06
C GLU A 452 -19.23 -37.14 9.65
N ARG A 453 -18.59 -37.83 10.60
CA ARG A 453 -19.04 -39.10 11.21
C ARG A 453 -19.85 -38.96 12.50
N GLU A 454 -19.92 -37.77 13.13
CA GLU A 454 -20.61 -37.58 14.42
C GLU A 454 -22.04 -37.06 14.26
N GLU A 455 -22.98 -37.59 15.04
CA GLU A 455 -24.38 -37.14 15.02
C GLU A 455 -24.56 -35.74 15.64
N ILE A 456 -25.37 -34.89 14.99
CA ILE A 456 -25.68 -33.53 15.48
C ILE A 456 -26.71 -33.65 16.61
N LYS A 457 -26.25 -33.59 17.86
CA LYS A 457 -27.11 -33.65 19.06
C LYS A 457 -27.83 -32.32 19.34
N ASN A 458 -27.14 -31.20 19.18
CA ASN A 458 -27.69 -29.86 19.37
C ASN A 458 -27.45 -28.99 18.14
N LYS A 459 -28.53 -28.66 17.45
CA LYS A 459 -28.49 -28.00 16.15
C LYS A 459 -28.10 -26.52 16.24
N GLU A 460 -28.63 -25.80 17.23
CA GLU A 460 -28.32 -24.37 17.42
C GLU A 460 -26.86 -24.14 17.80
N GLU A 461 -26.32 -25.03 18.61
CA GLU A 461 -24.92 -24.99 19.05
C GLU A 461 -23.96 -25.32 17.90
N ALA A 462 -24.27 -26.34 17.09
CA ALA A 462 -23.50 -26.66 15.88
C ALA A 462 -23.47 -25.48 14.88
N ILE A 463 -24.59 -24.76 14.72
CA ILE A 463 -24.67 -23.57 13.88
C ILE A 463 -23.81 -22.45 14.43
N LYS A 464 -23.93 -22.14 15.74
CA LYS A 464 -23.17 -21.09 16.39
C LYS A 464 -21.67 -21.33 16.30
N TYR A 465 -21.19 -22.55 16.56
CA TYR A 465 -19.77 -22.88 16.45
C TYR A 465 -19.26 -22.85 15.01
N THR A 466 -20.06 -23.34 14.04
CA THR A 466 -19.69 -23.31 12.63
C THR A 466 -19.61 -21.87 12.11
N LEU A 467 -20.54 -21.00 12.50
CA LEU A 467 -20.55 -19.58 12.10
C LEU A 467 -19.45 -18.77 12.79
N LEU A 468 -19.21 -19.01 14.08
CA LEU A 468 -18.07 -18.44 14.81
C LEU A 468 -16.75 -18.80 14.13
N MET A 469 -16.60 -20.04 13.68
CA MET A 469 -15.44 -20.49 12.91
C MET A 469 -15.36 -19.76 11.56
N ILE A 470 -16.45 -19.67 10.78
CA ILE A 470 -16.46 -18.98 9.48
C ILE A 470 -16.06 -17.52 9.64
N ASN A 471 -16.69 -16.80 10.58
CA ASN A 471 -16.43 -15.39 10.83
C ASN A 471 -15.00 -15.14 11.31
N THR A 472 -14.48 -15.99 12.19
CA THR A 472 -13.08 -15.90 12.65
C THR A 472 -12.10 -16.22 11.51
N THR A 473 -12.41 -17.19 10.67
CA THR A 473 -11.57 -17.58 9.53
C THR A 473 -11.55 -16.50 8.46
N ASP A 474 -12.66 -15.80 8.22
CA ASP A 474 -12.71 -14.62 7.33
C ASP A 474 -11.89 -13.46 7.89
N TYR A 475 -12.06 -13.15 9.18
CA TYR A 475 -11.26 -12.14 9.87
C TYR A 475 -9.77 -12.43 9.73
N CYS A 476 -9.35 -13.65 10.08
CA CYS A 476 -7.97 -14.12 9.93
C CYS A 476 -7.49 -14.02 8.47
N SER A 477 -8.28 -14.44 7.49
CA SER A 477 -7.89 -14.40 6.07
C SER A 477 -7.58 -12.96 5.59
N ARG A 478 -8.42 -12.00 6.03
CA ARG A 478 -8.21 -10.58 5.74
C ARG A 478 -6.96 -10.03 6.43
N THR A 479 -6.79 -10.30 7.71
CA THR A 479 -5.63 -9.80 8.47
C THR A 479 -4.33 -10.47 8.03
N ILE A 480 -4.34 -11.73 7.59
CA ILE A 480 -3.21 -12.41 6.95
C ILE A 480 -2.81 -11.66 5.67
N SER A 481 -3.79 -11.28 4.84
CA SER A 481 -3.52 -10.54 3.60
C SER A 481 -2.92 -9.15 3.89
N GLN A 482 -3.42 -8.46 4.93
CA GLN A 482 -2.86 -7.18 5.38
C GLN A 482 -1.44 -7.32 5.95
N LEU A 483 -1.17 -8.43 6.67
CA LEU A 483 0.16 -8.71 7.21
C LEU A 483 1.17 -8.99 6.09
N GLU A 484 0.77 -9.77 5.08
CA GLU A 484 1.59 -10.03 3.90
C GLU A 484 1.88 -8.72 3.15
N GLU A 485 0.87 -7.88 2.90
CA GLU A 485 1.03 -6.59 2.23
C GLU A 485 2.07 -5.71 2.95
N LYS A 486 1.96 -5.63 4.29
CA LYS A 486 2.95 -4.91 5.11
C LYS A 486 4.35 -5.49 5.01
N LEU A 487 4.51 -6.81 4.97
CA LEU A 487 5.85 -7.41 4.80
C LEU A 487 6.42 -7.14 3.39
N LEU A 488 5.55 -7.11 2.37
CA LEU A 488 5.92 -6.81 0.99
C LEU A 488 6.29 -5.34 0.75
N GLU A 489 5.78 -4.40 1.56
CA GLU A 489 6.18 -2.98 1.51
C GLU A 489 7.68 -2.80 1.81
N PHE A 490 8.25 -3.65 2.68
CA PHE A 490 9.65 -3.54 3.13
C PHE A 490 10.60 -4.54 2.47
N SER A 491 10.11 -5.46 1.64
CA SER A 491 10.94 -6.48 0.96
C SER A 491 11.16 -6.19 -0.51
N GLN A 492 12.38 -6.45 -0.99
CA GLN A 492 12.72 -6.40 -2.42
C GLN A 492 12.31 -7.70 -3.13
N ASN A 493 12.41 -8.85 -2.44
CA ASN A 493 12.08 -10.17 -2.97
C ASN A 493 10.65 -10.60 -2.66
N LYS A 494 9.68 -9.86 -3.23
CA LYS A 494 8.23 -10.04 -3.01
C LYS A 494 7.73 -11.48 -3.25
N ASN A 495 8.31 -12.19 -4.21
CA ASN A 495 7.88 -13.54 -4.58
C ASN A 495 8.17 -14.58 -3.49
N GLU A 496 9.29 -14.47 -2.77
CA GLU A 496 9.63 -15.45 -1.74
C GLU A 496 8.69 -15.36 -0.53
N ILE A 497 8.34 -14.14 -0.12
CA ILE A 497 7.40 -13.89 0.98
C ILE A 497 6.00 -14.37 0.59
N SER A 498 5.53 -14.03 -0.61
CA SER A 498 4.18 -14.44 -1.03
C SER A 498 4.03 -15.96 -1.12
N ASN A 499 5.05 -16.65 -1.62
CA ASN A 499 5.06 -18.12 -1.68
C ASN A 499 4.90 -18.79 -0.30
N ILE A 500 5.31 -18.14 0.79
CA ILE A 500 5.14 -18.65 2.15
C ILE A 500 3.68 -18.51 2.62
N PHE A 501 2.98 -17.44 2.23
CA PHE A 501 1.59 -17.18 2.65
C PHE A 501 0.54 -17.92 1.81
N VAL A 502 0.83 -18.29 0.56
CA VAL A 502 -0.12 -19.01 -0.32
C VAL A 502 -0.68 -20.29 0.32
N PRO A 503 0.14 -21.21 0.86
CA PRO A 503 -0.37 -22.42 1.51
C PRO A 503 -1.35 -22.14 2.65
N ILE A 504 -1.10 -21.09 3.43
CA ILE A 504 -1.94 -20.73 4.58
C ILE A 504 -3.24 -20.09 4.13
N LYS A 505 -3.19 -19.19 3.14
CA LYS A 505 -4.42 -18.66 2.53
C LYS A 505 -5.31 -19.78 2.00
N ASN A 506 -4.71 -20.81 1.40
CA ASN A 506 -5.44 -22.00 0.96
C ASN A 506 -6.04 -22.79 2.13
N VAL A 507 -5.32 -22.97 3.24
CA VAL A 507 -5.87 -23.64 4.45
C VAL A 507 -7.09 -22.89 5.00
N TYR A 508 -7.00 -21.57 5.17
CA TYR A 508 -8.12 -20.76 5.65
C TYR A 508 -9.27 -20.71 4.63
N GLY A 509 -8.97 -20.67 3.33
CA GLY A 509 -9.97 -20.78 2.26
C GLY A 509 -10.70 -22.13 2.27
N ASN A 510 -9.97 -23.23 2.48
CA ASN A 510 -10.55 -24.57 2.61
C ASN A 510 -11.42 -24.71 3.85
N LEU A 511 -11.02 -24.11 4.99
CA LEU A 511 -11.85 -24.07 6.20
C LEU A 511 -13.15 -23.30 5.99
N LEU A 512 -13.11 -22.15 5.32
CA LEU A 512 -14.31 -21.40 4.92
C LEU A 512 -15.24 -22.26 4.06
N ALA A 513 -14.68 -22.96 3.07
CA ALA A 513 -15.44 -23.86 2.21
C ALA A 513 -16.05 -25.03 2.99
N SER A 514 -15.27 -25.64 3.90
CA SER A 514 -15.71 -26.75 4.76
C SER A 514 -16.82 -26.33 5.72
N GLY A 515 -16.71 -25.13 6.33
CA GLY A 515 -17.75 -24.55 7.17
C GLY A 515 -19.05 -24.36 6.40
N ASN A 516 -18.99 -23.70 5.24
CA ASN A 516 -20.15 -23.48 4.38
C ASN A 516 -20.78 -24.80 3.89
N ASN A 517 -19.96 -25.78 3.53
CA ASN A 517 -20.44 -27.10 3.15
C ASN A 517 -21.14 -27.78 4.32
N THR A 518 -20.59 -27.72 5.53
CA THR A 518 -21.22 -28.32 6.73
C THR A 518 -22.60 -27.72 7.01
N LEU A 519 -22.73 -26.38 6.91
CA LEU A 519 -24.03 -25.70 7.04
C LEU A 519 -25.03 -26.22 5.98
N LEU A 520 -24.61 -26.35 4.72
CA LEU A 520 -25.47 -26.70 3.59
C LEU A 520 -25.80 -28.18 3.46
N THR A 521 -24.87 -29.09 3.79
CA THR A 521 -25.00 -30.54 3.54
C THR A 521 -25.36 -31.34 4.78
N ARG A 522 -25.08 -30.82 5.98
CA ARG A 522 -25.36 -31.53 7.24
C ARG A 522 -26.45 -30.87 8.07
N ILE A 523 -26.44 -29.55 8.18
CA ILE A 523 -27.39 -28.86 9.07
C ILE A 523 -28.73 -28.64 8.36
N LEU A 524 -28.70 -28.04 7.18
CA LEU A 524 -29.90 -27.68 6.44
C LEU A 524 -30.74 -28.89 5.97
N PRO A 525 -30.17 -30.00 5.46
CA PRO A 525 -30.98 -31.11 4.98
C PRO A 525 -31.80 -31.77 6.09
N LEU A 526 -31.40 -31.66 7.36
CA LEU A 526 -32.17 -32.18 8.50
C LEU A 526 -33.56 -31.54 8.60
N ASP A 527 -33.69 -30.26 8.23
CA ASP A 527 -34.99 -29.57 8.21
C ASP A 527 -35.84 -29.96 7.02
N LEU A 528 -35.17 -30.12 5.86
CA LEU A 528 -35.82 -30.41 4.61
C LEU A 528 -36.27 -31.89 4.50
N VAL A 529 -35.70 -32.79 5.29
CA VAL A 529 -36.10 -34.22 5.32
C VAL A 529 -37.60 -34.37 5.59
N TYR A 530 -38.16 -33.59 6.52
CA TYR A 530 -39.59 -33.68 6.83
C TYR A 530 -40.46 -33.21 5.65
N VAL A 531 -40.08 -32.11 4.99
CA VAL A 531 -40.76 -31.58 3.79
C VAL A 531 -40.77 -32.63 2.68
N TRP A 532 -39.62 -33.23 2.37
CA TRP A 532 -39.53 -34.23 1.31
C TRP A 532 -40.23 -35.54 1.67
N ARG A 533 -40.33 -35.87 2.97
CA ARG A 533 -41.13 -37.00 3.44
C ARG A 533 -42.62 -36.75 3.24
N GLU A 534 -43.11 -35.54 3.51
CA GLU A 534 -44.49 -35.16 3.20
C GLU A 534 -44.77 -35.27 1.70
N PHE A 535 -43.87 -34.77 0.83
CA PHE A 535 -43.99 -34.91 -0.62
C PHE A 535 -44.17 -36.37 -1.07
N ASN A 536 -43.32 -37.28 -0.56
CA ASN A 536 -43.36 -38.69 -0.93
C ASN A 536 -44.62 -39.42 -0.41
N ASN A 537 -45.18 -38.94 0.70
CA ASN A 537 -46.39 -39.51 1.31
C ASN A 537 -47.69 -38.94 0.74
N THR A 538 -47.64 -37.85 -0.03
CA THR A 538 -48.81 -37.30 -0.73
C THR A 538 -49.36 -38.32 -1.72
N ASN A 539 -50.69 -38.50 -1.73
CA ASN A 539 -51.35 -39.42 -2.63
C ASN A 539 -51.51 -38.83 -4.03
N TRP A 540 -50.42 -38.84 -4.81
CA TRP A 540 -50.38 -38.29 -6.17
C TRP A 540 -51.34 -38.96 -7.17
N SER A 541 -51.98 -40.08 -6.80
CA SER A 541 -52.87 -40.83 -7.71
C SER A 541 -54.30 -40.27 -7.78
N ASN A 542 -54.71 -39.49 -6.77
CA ASN A 542 -56.05 -38.92 -6.59
C ASN A 542 -55.96 -37.43 -6.18
N ILE A 543 -55.34 -36.61 -7.02
CA ILE A 543 -55.21 -35.16 -6.76
C ILE A 543 -56.41 -34.40 -7.32
N LEU A 544 -56.95 -33.50 -6.50
CA LEU A 544 -57.84 -32.42 -6.91
C LEU A 544 -57.02 -31.13 -6.93
N VAL A 545 -57.02 -30.42 -8.06
CA VAL A 545 -56.28 -29.17 -8.24
C VAL A 545 -57.14 -28.04 -7.67
N GLU A 546 -56.79 -27.54 -6.49
CA GLU A 546 -57.55 -26.48 -5.81
C GLU A 546 -56.62 -25.37 -5.29
N ASP A 547 -55.67 -25.71 -4.41
CA ASP A 547 -54.73 -24.77 -3.78
C ASP A 547 -53.34 -25.41 -3.65
N TYR A 548 -52.37 -24.69 -3.08
CA TYR A 548 -50.99 -25.16 -2.91
C TYR A 548 -50.90 -26.45 -2.09
N SER A 549 -49.94 -27.31 -2.44
CA SER A 549 -49.73 -28.57 -1.74
C SER A 549 -49.22 -28.36 -0.31
N ARG A 550 -49.67 -29.21 0.63
CA ARG A 550 -49.29 -29.14 2.06
C ARG A 550 -47.77 -29.09 2.29
N TYR A 551 -46.99 -29.88 1.56
CA TYR A 551 -45.53 -29.90 1.71
C TYR A 551 -44.88 -28.56 1.30
N MET A 552 -45.48 -27.80 0.37
CA MET A 552 -45.00 -26.46 -0.01
C MET A 552 -45.30 -25.41 1.07
N ILE A 553 -46.43 -25.55 1.77
CA ILE A 553 -46.75 -24.73 2.94
C ILE A 553 -45.77 -25.04 4.08
N THR A 554 -45.48 -26.32 4.32
CA THR A 554 -44.44 -26.75 5.27
C THR A 554 -43.07 -26.20 4.87
N LEU A 555 -42.70 -26.27 3.57
CA LEU A 555 -41.47 -25.69 3.04
C LEU A 555 -41.41 -24.18 3.31
N LYS A 556 -42.48 -23.44 3.01
CA LYS A 556 -42.60 -22.01 3.30
C LYS A 556 -42.38 -21.74 4.79
N ASN A 557 -43.04 -22.47 5.68
CA ASN A 557 -42.91 -22.26 7.13
C ASN A 557 -41.52 -22.66 7.66
N THR A 558 -40.83 -23.61 7.03
CA THR A 558 -39.45 -23.98 7.41
C THR A 558 -38.41 -22.97 6.95
N LEU A 559 -38.64 -22.30 5.82
CA LEU A 559 -37.70 -21.36 5.21
C LEU A 559 -37.99 -19.90 5.59
N THR A 560 -39.26 -19.54 5.79
CA THR A 560 -39.72 -18.20 6.10
C THR A 560 -40.53 -18.19 7.39
N THR A 561 -40.23 -17.26 8.30
CA THR A 561 -41.00 -17.05 9.52
C THR A 561 -42.36 -16.46 9.14
N THR A 562 -43.45 -17.09 9.58
CA THR A 562 -44.79 -16.51 9.49
C THR A 562 -44.86 -15.31 10.42
N GLU A 563 -44.98 -14.10 9.87
CA GLU A 563 -45.64 -13.04 10.64
C GLU A 563 -47.07 -13.52 10.88
N ALA A 564 -47.47 -13.60 12.15
CA ALA A 564 -48.85 -13.89 12.48
C ALA A 564 -49.72 -12.77 11.89
N THR A 565 -50.37 -13.05 10.76
CA THR A 565 -51.43 -12.19 10.23
C THR A 565 -52.54 -12.14 11.27
N SER A 566 -52.75 -10.94 11.80
CA SER A 566 -53.92 -10.51 12.53
C SER A 566 -55.22 -11.09 11.96
N THR A 567 -55.84 -12.01 12.67
CA THR A 567 -57.29 -12.19 12.60
C THR A 567 -57.87 -11.77 13.93
N ASN A 568 -58.51 -10.60 13.91
CA ASN A 568 -59.29 -10.04 15.00
C ASN A 568 -60.21 -11.10 15.62
N THR A 569 -60.15 -11.26 16.94
CA THR A 569 -61.31 -11.22 17.83
C THR A 569 -60.77 -11.01 19.23
N ASP A 570 -61.22 -9.92 19.85
CA ASP A 570 -61.02 -9.60 21.24
C ASP A 570 -61.41 -10.80 22.12
N ASP A 571 -60.51 -11.26 22.98
CA ASP A 571 -60.83 -11.63 24.37
C ASP A 571 -59.62 -12.23 25.13
N ILE A 572 -59.29 -11.55 26.24
CA ILE A 572 -58.72 -12.03 27.50
C ILE A 572 -57.20 -12.25 27.58
N GLU A 573 -56.61 -11.36 28.37
CA GLU A 573 -55.30 -11.38 29.01
C GLU A 573 -54.91 -12.74 29.60
N SER A 574 -53.62 -13.09 29.43
CA SER A 574 -52.77 -13.99 30.23
C SER A 574 -52.12 -15.16 29.47
N SER A 575 -51.01 -14.88 28.79
CA SER A 575 -49.88 -15.81 28.73
C SER A 575 -48.64 -15.09 28.19
N ALA A 576 -47.48 -15.51 28.70
CA ALA A 576 -46.15 -14.96 28.46
C ALA A 576 -45.81 -14.77 26.97
N PRO A 577 -44.87 -13.88 26.60
CA PRO A 577 -44.45 -13.73 25.22
C PRO A 577 -43.82 -15.06 24.74
N GLU A 578 -44.57 -15.84 23.98
CA GLU A 578 -44.04 -17.01 23.29
C GLU A 578 -42.96 -16.53 22.31
N LYS A 579 -41.71 -16.94 22.58
CA LYS A 579 -40.55 -16.72 21.73
C LYS A 579 -40.91 -17.10 20.29
N THR A 580 -40.93 -16.12 19.39
CA THR A 580 -40.97 -16.36 17.94
C THR A 580 -39.85 -17.32 17.57
N LYS A 581 -40.20 -18.51 17.07
CA LYS A 581 -39.22 -19.51 16.61
C LYS A 581 -38.47 -18.94 15.41
N GLN A 582 -37.28 -18.38 15.65
CA GLN A 582 -36.39 -17.92 14.59
C GLN A 582 -35.99 -19.13 13.73
N THR A 583 -36.19 -19.05 12.42
CA THR A 583 -35.82 -20.16 11.53
C THR A 583 -34.31 -20.38 11.53
N THR A 584 -33.89 -21.60 11.25
CA THR A 584 -32.47 -21.98 11.23
C THR A 584 -31.68 -21.17 10.18
N ILE A 585 -32.32 -20.84 9.06
CA ILE A 585 -31.74 -20.03 8.00
C ILE A 585 -31.61 -18.58 8.45
N GLU A 586 -32.61 -18.03 9.14
CA GLU A 586 -32.54 -16.66 9.66
C GLU A 586 -31.46 -16.51 10.75
N LEU A 587 -31.30 -17.52 11.62
CA LEU A 587 -30.16 -17.59 12.56
C LEU A 587 -28.83 -17.58 11.79
N ILE A 588 -28.69 -18.40 10.75
CA ILE A 588 -27.46 -18.46 9.94
C ILE A 588 -27.18 -17.12 9.27
N LEU A 589 -28.20 -16.51 8.65
CA LEU A 589 -28.09 -15.24 7.94
C LEU A 589 -27.77 -14.06 8.87
N LYS A 590 -28.37 -14.02 10.07
CA LYS A 590 -28.13 -12.98 11.08
C LYS A 590 -26.71 -12.99 11.63
N TYR A 591 -26.10 -14.17 11.74
CA TYR A 591 -24.78 -14.32 12.33
C TYR A 591 -23.63 -14.27 11.33
N PHE A 592 -23.90 -14.19 10.01
CA PHE A 592 -22.86 -13.88 9.03
C PHE A 592 -22.43 -12.41 9.13
N ASN A 593 -21.14 -12.17 9.35
CA ASN A 593 -20.61 -10.80 9.46
C ASN A 593 -20.56 -10.05 8.11
N ARG A 594 -20.58 -10.75 6.98
CA ARG A 594 -20.50 -10.15 5.64
C ARG A 594 -21.59 -10.69 4.74
N ASP A 595 -22.30 -9.79 4.09
CA ASP A 595 -23.39 -10.10 3.16
C ASP A 595 -22.97 -11.04 2.03
N VAL A 596 -21.71 -10.96 1.58
CA VAL A 596 -21.19 -11.83 0.49
C VAL A 596 -21.33 -13.31 0.85
N TYR A 597 -21.11 -13.68 2.11
CA TYR A 597 -21.28 -15.06 2.56
C TYR A 597 -22.75 -15.45 2.60
N SER A 598 -23.61 -14.55 3.09
CA SER A 598 -25.05 -14.74 3.10
C SER A 598 -25.61 -14.95 1.68
N TRP A 599 -25.21 -14.12 0.71
CA TRP A 599 -25.63 -14.25 -0.69
C TRP A 599 -25.11 -15.53 -1.36
N ASN A 600 -23.85 -15.90 -1.14
CA ASN A 600 -23.29 -17.15 -1.68
C ASN A 600 -23.92 -18.39 -1.04
N PHE A 601 -24.26 -18.30 0.25
CA PHE A 601 -25.00 -19.34 0.96
C PHE A 601 -26.41 -19.48 0.38
N LEU A 602 -27.11 -18.37 0.12
CA LEU A 602 -28.43 -18.36 -0.51
C LEU A 602 -28.42 -18.99 -1.92
N ASP A 603 -27.44 -18.70 -2.77
CA ASP A 603 -27.36 -19.34 -4.09
C ASP A 603 -27.25 -20.86 -4.00
N ARG A 604 -26.36 -21.34 -3.14
CA ARG A 604 -26.17 -22.79 -2.94
C ARG A 604 -27.37 -23.44 -2.27
N LEU A 605 -28.05 -22.72 -1.39
CA LEU A 605 -29.31 -23.13 -0.78
C LEU A 605 -30.38 -23.33 -1.85
N ILE A 606 -30.54 -22.36 -2.75
CA ILE A 606 -31.48 -22.42 -3.88
C ILE A 606 -31.18 -23.64 -4.74
N ASP A 607 -29.92 -23.86 -5.13
CA ASP A 607 -29.52 -25.03 -5.92
C ASP A 607 -29.82 -26.36 -5.22
N SER A 608 -29.59 -26.43 -3.90
CA SER A 608 -29.88 -27.63 -3.10
C SER A 608 -31.38 -27.95 -3.07
N ILE A 609 -32.23 -26.92 -2.91
CA ILE A 609 -33.69 -27.07 -2.87
C ILE A 609 -34.23 -27.41 -4.25
N THR A 610 -33.82 -26.70 -5.31
CA THR A 610 -34.30 -26.95 -6.68
C THR A 610 -33.88 -28.35 -7.16
N ASN A 611 -32.66 -28.78 -6.84
CA ASN A 611 -32.19 -30.12 -7.15
C ASN A 611 -32.99 -31.20 -6.41
N SER A 612 -33.26 -31.00 -5.11
CA SER A 612 -34.07 -31.93 -4.32
C SER A 612 -35.52 -31.99 -4.81
N PHE A 613 -36.11 -30.85 -5.16
CA PHE A 613 -37.47 -30.74 -5.70
C PHE A 613 -37.62 -31.51 -7.01
N ILE A 614 -36.71 -31.28 -7.97
CA ILE A 614 -36.70 -32.02 -9.24
C ILE A 614 -36.42 -33.51 -9.02
N GLY A 615 -35.50 -33.86 -8.12
CA GLY A 615 -35.25 -35.26 -7.75
C GLY A 615 -36.49 -35.97 -7.22
N CYS A 616 -37.30 -35.29 -6.42
CA CYS A 616 -38.59 -35.79 -5.93
C CYS A 616 -39.61 -35.96 -7.06
N ILE A 617 -39.76 -34.97 -7.95
CA ILE A 617 -40.68 -35.06 -9.10
C ILE A 617 -40.29 -36.19 -10.05
N ILE A 618 -39.00 -36.32 -10.39
CA ILE A 618 -38.51 -37.39 -11.25
C ILE A 618 -38.74 -38.76 -10.59
N LYS A 619 -38.46 -38.90 -9.29
CA LYS A 619 -38.69 -40.16 -8.57
C LYS A 619 -40.16 -40.56 -8.50
N LEU A 620 -41.07 -39.58 -8.45
CA LEU A 620 -42.50 -39.79 -8.48
C LEU A 620 -42.98 -40.31 -9.84
N LEU A 621 -42.51 -39.68 -10.92
CA LEU A 621 -43.03 -39.91 -12.28
C LEU A 621 -42.29 -41.03 -13.04
N GLN A 622 -41.05 -41.36 -12.65
CA GLN A 622 -40.29 -42.41 -13.32
C GLN A 622 -40.93 -43.80 -13.13
N PRO A 623 -40.98 -44.64 -14.18
CA PRO A 623 -41.44 -46.01 -14.04
C PRO A 623 -40.45 -46.83 -13.19
N GLN A 624 -40.98 -47.72 -12.35
CA GLN A 624 -40.14 -48.67 -11.59
C GLN A 624 -39.74 -49.85 -12.52
N PRO A 625 -38.48 -50.30 -12.49
CA PRO A 625 -38.07 -51.49 -13.25
C PRO A 625 -38.65 -52.78 -12.62
N PRO A 626 -38.85 -53.86 -13.40
CA PRO A 626 -38.60 -54.00 -14.84
C PRO A 626 -39.66 -53.27 -15.70
N PHE A 627 -39.24 -52.70 -16.83
CA PHE A 627 -40.13 -51.98 -17.74
C PHE A 627 -41.01 -52.92 -18.59
N ILE A 628 -40.47 -54.10 -18.92
CA ILE A 628 -41.12 -55.17 -19.67
C ILE A 628 -40.66 -56.48 -19.01
N GLN A 629 -41.60 -57.40 -18.74
CA GLN A 629 -41.29 -58.74 -18.24
C GLN A 629 -41.92 -59.76 -19.21
N GLY A 630 -41.10 -60.41 -20.04
CA GLY A 630 -41.57 -61.26 -21.14
C GLY A 630 -42.47 -60.51 -22.15
N ASN A 631 -43.58 -61.13 -22.57
CA ASN A 631 -44.56 -60.53 -23.49
C ASN A 631 -45.61 -59.63 -22.79
N THR A 632 -45.51 -59.41 -21.48
CA THR A 632 -46.50 -58.64 -20.70
C THR A 632 -45.99 -57.24 -20.36
N ILE A 633 -46.74 -56.23 -20.82
CA ILE A 633 -46.53 -54.82 -20.48
C ILE A 633 -46.99 -54.60 -19.03
N ILE A 634 -46.07 -54.20 -18.15
CA ILE A 634 -46.42 -53.86 -16.76
C ILE A 634 -47.18 -52.53 -16.77
N LYS A 635 -48.42 -52.55 -16.27
CA LYS A 635 -49.26 -51.35 -16.15
C LYS A 635 -48.57 -50.32 -15.26
N ARG A 636 -48.45 -49.09 -15.78
CA ARG A 636 -47.84 -47.98 -15.04
C ARG A 636 -48.72 -47.54 -13.88
N LYS A 637 -48.09 -47.04 -12.82
CA LYS A 637 -48.76 -46.49 -11.62
C LYS A 637 -49.57 -45.22 -11.95
N LEU A 638 -49.13 -44.46 -12.95
CA LEU A 638 -49.75 -43.21 -13.37
C LEU A 638 -49.98 -43.25 -14.90
N ASP A 639 -51.20 -42.94 -15.30
CA ASP A 639 -51.61 -42.78 -16.70
C ASP A 639 -51.34 -41.33 -17.17
N SER A 640 -51.22 -41.12 -18.48
CA SER A 640 -50.88 -39.83 -19.07
C SER A 640 -51.81 -38.70 -18.63
N ARG A 641 -53.13 -38.96 -18.52
CA ARG A 641 -54.10 -37.95 -18.02
C ARG A 641 -53.84 -37.57 -16.56
N LYS A 642 -53.45 -38.54 -15.72
CA LYS A 642 -53.11 -38.28 -14.31
C LYS A 642 -51.80 -37.51 -14.18
N VAL A 643 -50.84 -37.78 -15.07
CA VAL A 643 -49.57 -37.03 -15.12
C VAL A 643 -49.81 -35.56 -15.50
N VAL A 644 -50.78 -35.26 -16.36
CA VAL A 644 -51.19 -33.88 -16.67
C VAL A 644 -51.79 -33.18 -15.43
N LEU A 645 -52.71 -33.83 -14.71
CA LEU A 645 -53.28 -33.29 -13.46
C LEU A 645 -52.22 -33.07 -12.37
N ILE A 646 -51.25 -33.98 -12.24
CA ILE A 646 -50.09 -33.80 -11.37
C ILE A 646 -49.26 -32.59 -11.82
N GLY A 647 -49.06 -32.42 -13.12
CA GLY A 647 -48.37 -31.27 -13.70
C GLY A 647 -49.06 -29.93 -13.38
N GLU A 648 -50.39 -29.88 -13.42
CA GLU A 648 -51.18 -28.70 -13.04
C GLU A 648 -50.95 -28.31 -11.57
N GLN A 649 -50.97 -29.29 -10.66
CA GLN A 649 -50.67 -29.04 -9.24
C GLN A 649 -49.21 -28.62 -9.02
N LEU A 650 -48.26 -29.28 -9.69
CA LEU A 650 -46.83 -28.93 -9.62
C LEU A 650 -46.54 -27.54 -10.20
N LEU A 651 -47.37 -27.05 -11.12
CA LEU A 651 -47.25 -25.70 -11.67
C LEU A 651 -47.55 -24.65 -10.60
N LEU A 652 -48.62 -24.84 -9.82
CA LEU A 652 -48.97 -23.99 -8.68
C LEU A 652 -47.88 -24.06 -7.59
N ASP A 653 -47.42 -25.27 -7.27
CA ASP A 653 -46.33 -25.47 -6.30
C ASP A 653 -45.03 -24.80 -6.74
N SER A 654 -44.71 -24.81 -8.04
CA SER A 654 -43.52 -24.14 -8.60
C SER A 654 -43.61 -22.61 -8.55
N GLN A 655 -44.83 -22.06 -8.65
CA GLN A 655 -45.07 -20.62 -8.46
C GLN A 655 -44.89 -20.24 -6.99
N LEU A 656 -45.45 -21.02 -6.06
CA LEU A 656 -45.22 -20.79 -4.63
C LEU A 656 -43.75 -20.92 -4.25
N LEU A 657 -43.01 -21.87 -4.84
CA LEU A 657 -41.57 -22.00 -4.65
C LEU A 657 -40.81 -20.73 -5.09
N LYS A 658 -41.23 -20.11 -6.21
CA LYS A 658 -40.69 -18.83 -6.67
C LYS A 658 -40.92 -17.72 -5.64
N ASP A 659 -42.12 -17.65 -5.08
CA ASP A 659 -42.47 -16.65 -4.06
C ASP A 659 -41.69 -16.87 -2.76
N ILE A 660 -41.51 -18.12 -2.34
CA ILE A 660 -40.68 -18.47 -1.18
C ILE A 660 -39.24 -17.98 -1.38
N PHE A 661 -38.63 -18.24 -2.54
CA PHE A 661 -37.27 -17.77 -2.83
C PHE A 661 -37.16 -16.25 -2.91
N ASN A 662 -38.16 -15.57 -3.47
CA ASN A 662 -38.17 -14.11 -3.50
C ASN A 662 -38.31 -13.51 -2.09
N ASN A 663 -39.15 -14.10 -1.23
CA ASN A 663 -39.31 -13.66 0.16
C ASN A 663 -38.03 -13.85 0.99
N LEU A 664 -37.28 -14.95 0.77
CA LEU A 664 -35.96 -15.14 1.38
C LEU A 664 -34.96 -14.04 1.02
N VAL A 665 -35.01 -13.56 -0.23
CA VAL A 665 -34.17 -12.46 -0.71
C VAL A 665 -34.62 -11.13 -0.13
N LEU A 666 -35.94 -10.88 -0.05
CA LEU A 666 -36.52 -9.66 0.51
C LEU A 666 -36.19 -9.48 2.00
N ASN A 667 -36.22 -10.57 2.77
CA ASN A 667 -35.86 -10.56 4.21
C ASN A 667 -34.39 -10.16 4.46
N MET A 668 -33.54 -10.17 3.44
CA MET A 668 -32.14 -9.73 3.49
C MET A 668 -31.90 -8.34 2.89
N GLU A 669 -32.87 -7.78 2.16
CA GLU A 669 -32.78 -6.43 1.60
C GLU A 669 -33.04 -5.41 2.72
N THR A 670 -32.04 -5.13 3.56
CA THR A 670 -32.06 -3.91 4.39
C THR A 670 -31.98 -2.67 3.49
N ASP A 671 -32.74 -1.62 3.83
CA ASP A 671 -33.08 -0.39 3.07
C ASP A 671 -31.96 0.45 2.40
N SER A 672 -30.75 -0.06 2.17
CA SER A 672 -29.68 0.71 1.52
C SER A 672 -28.99 -0.07 0.39
N LEU A 673 -29.18 0.46 -0.83
CA LEU A 673 -28.62 0.08 -2.13
C LEU A 673 -29.00 -1.32 -2.66
N GLN A 674 -29.60 -1.33 -3.86
CA GLN A 674 -29.76 -2.55 -4.68
C GLN A 674 -28.40 -3.21 -4.93
N ASN A 675 -28.03 -4.15 -4.07
CA ASN A 675 -26.76 -4.85 -4.09
C ASN A 675 -26.67 -5.68 -5.38
N THR A 676 -25.57 -5.57 -6.14
CA THR A 676 -25.33 -6.35 -7.37
C THR A 676 -25.48 -7.86 -7.12
N SER A 677 -25.15 -8.29 -5.90
CA SER A 677 -25.37 -9.64 -5.38
C SER A 677 -26.85 -10.04 -5.31
N SER A 678 -27.76 -9.17 -4.87
CA SER A 678 -29.21 -9.45 -4.85
C SER A 678 -29.75 -9.66 -6.28
N LYS A 679 -29.35 -8.79 -7.23
CA LYS A 679 -29.73 -8.94 -8.65
C LYS A 679 -29.23 -10.26 -9.24
N ARG A 680 -28.01 -10.66 -8.89
CA ARG A 680 -27.43 -11.95 -9.30
C ARG A 680 -28.24 -13.12 -8.76
N VAL A 681 -28.60 -13.12 -7.48
CA VAL A 681 -29.41 -14.18 -6.85
C VAL A 681 -30.84 -14.19 -7.43
N LYS A 682 -31.50 -13.04 -7.59
CA LYS A 682 -32.83 -12.95 -8.24
C LYS A 682 -32.80 -13.48 -9.68
N LYS A 683 -31.74 -13.19 -10.45
CA LYS A 683 -31.55 -13.75 -11.80
C LYS A 683 -31.35 -15.27 -11.75
N HIS A 684 -30.58 -15.76 -10.79
CA HIS A 684 -30.35 -17.20 -10.57
C HIS A 684 -31.64 -17.94 -10.21
N ILE A 685 -32.44 -17.39 -9.28
CA ILE A 685 -33.78 -17.89 -8.92
C ILE A 685 -34.67 -17.97 -10.17
N ASN A 686 -34.78 -16.89 -10.92
CA ASN A 686 -35.63 -16.86 -12.12
C ASN A 686 -35.18 -17.91 -13.15
N ASN A 687 -33.87 -18.03 -13.41
CA ASN A 687 -33.36 -19.04 -14.34
C ASN A 687 -33.68 -20.49 -13.88
N ASN A 688 -33.46 -20.80 -12.60
CA ASN A 688 -33.76 -22.13 -12.06
C ASN A 688 -35.27 -22.43 -12.09
N ILE A 689 -36.10 -21.46 -11.70
CA ILE A 689 -37.56 -21.60 -11.74
C ILE A 689 -38.07 -21.69 -13.18
N ASP A 690 -37.54 -20.92 -14.11
CA ASP A 690 -37.93 -20.98 -15.53
C ASP A 690 -37.63 -22.37 -16.13
N GLN A 691 -36.51 -23.00 -15.74
CA GLN A 691 -36.22 -24.38 -16.11
C GLN A 691 -37.21 -25.38 -15.51
N ILE A 692 -37.55 -25.24 -14.22
CA ILE A 692 -38.57 -26.06 -13.54
C ILE A 692 -39.94 -25.88 -14.22
N LEU A 693 -40.36 -24.64 -14.49
CA LEU A 693 -41.62 -24.32 -15.15
C LEU A 693 -41.65 -24.89 -16.57
N SER A 694 -40.54 -24.82 -17.31
CA SER A 694 -40.45 -25.40 -18.65
C SER A 694 -40.59 -26.92 -18.61
N PHE A 695 -39.98 -27.58 -17.62
CA PHE A 695 -40.13 -29.01 -17.37
C PHE A 695 -41.56 -29.40 -16.97
N VAL A 696 -42.18 -28.69 -16.02
CA VAL A 696 -43.56 -28.96 -15.57
C VAL A 696 -44.56 -28.70 -16.71
N LYS A 697 -44.43 -27.60 -17.45
CA LYS A 697 -45.25 -27.33 -18.64
C LYS A 697 -45.08 -28.42 -19.69
N LEU A 698 -43.86 -28.93 -19.87
CA LEU A 698 -43.62 -30.05 -20.78
C LEU A 698 -44.36 -31.30 -20.31
N ILE A 699 -44.37 -31.60 -19.00
CA ILE A 699 -45.15 -32.72 -18.43
C ILE A 699 -46.66 -32.56 -18.71
N MET A 700 -47.18 -31.33 -18.66
CA MET A 700 -48.60 -31.02 -18.91
C MET A 700 -49.05 -31.12 -20.38
N VAL A 701 -48.13 -31.07 -21.36
CA VAL A 701 -48.50 -31.11 -22.79
C VAL A 701 -49.35 -32.35 -23.09
N PRO A 702 -50.59 -32.22 -23.62
CA PRO A 702 -51.43 -33.36 -23.94
C PRO A 702 -50.81 -34.17 -25.11
N MET A 703 -50.86 -35.49 -25.03
CA MET A 703 -50.30 -36.38 -26.06
C MET A 703 -51.26 -36.64 -27.22
N ASN A 704 -52.14 -35.69 -27.57
CA ASN A 704 -53.20 -35.91 -28.55
C ASN A 704 -52.67 -36.00 -30.00
N SER A 705 -51.60 -35.27 -30.33
CA SER A 705 -50.94 -35.29 -31.65
C SER A 705 -49.42 -35.40 -31.49
N PRO A 706 -48.73 -36.22 -32.31
CA PRO A 706 -47.25 -36.26 -32.36
C PRO A 706 -46.59 -34.94 -32.77
N GLU A 707 -47.22 -34.16 -33.66
CA GLU A 707 -46.71 -32.88 -34.15
C GLU A 707 -46.76 -31.81 -33.05
N ASP A 708 -47.92 -31.66 -32.39
CA ASP A 708 -48.12 -30.73 -31.28
C ASP A 708 -47.15 -30.99 -30.12
N TYR A 709 -46.84 -32.26 -29.85
CA TYR A 709 -45.86 -32.63 -28.82
C TYR A 709 -44.44 -32.23 -29.22
N CYS A 710 -44.06 -32.45 -30.48
CA CYS A 710 -42.73 -32.10 -30.99
C CYS A 710 -42.50 -30.58 -30.97
N ASP A 711 -43.49 -29.80 -31.39
CA ASP A 711 -43.42 -28.34 -31.36
C ASP A 711 -43.29 -27.78 -29.94
N ASN A 712 -44.09 -28.30 -29.00
CA ASN A 712 -44.00 -27.91 -27.61
C ASN A 712 -42.69 -28.38 -26.95
N TYR A 713 -42.19 -29.56 -27.31
CA TYR A 713 -40.89 -30.07 -26.86
C TYR A 713 -39.76 -29.15 -27.33
N ASN A 714 -39.74 -28.75 -28.60
CA ASN A 714 -38.73 -27.84 -29.15
C ASN A 714 -38.76 -26.47 -28.49
N ARG A 715 -39.95 -25.92 -28.27
CA ARG A 715 -40.13 -24.61 -27.61
C ARG A 715 -39.66 -24.61 -26.16
N LEU A 716 -39.97 -25.66 -25.39
CA LEU A 716 -39.71 -25.72 -23.94
C LEU A 716 -38.32 -26.26 -23.58
N THR A 717 -37.64 -26.96 -24.49
CA THR A 717 -36.29 -27.51 -24.27
C THR A 717 -35.18 -26.74 -24.99
N ASN A 718 -35.50 -25.60 -25.61
CA ASN A 718 -34.59 -24.83 -26.49
C ASN A 718 -33.98 -25.71 -27.60
N LYS A 719 -34.84 -26.38 -28.37
CA LYS A 719 -34.48 -27.22 -29.53
C LYS A 719 -33.49 -28.35 -29.18
N ASN A 720 -33.68 -29.03 -28.04
CA ASN A 720 -32.78 -30.09 -27.59
C ASN A 720 -32.82 -31.32 -28.52
N THR A 721 -31.67 -31.76 -29.00
CA THR A 721 -31.53 -32.89 -29.93
C THR A 721 -31.14 -34.21 -29.25
N ASN A 722 -31.00 -34.23 -27.92
CA ASN A 722 -30.53 -35.40 -27.17
C ASN A 722 -31.61 -36.51 -27.10
N PRO A 723 -31.37 -37.70 -27.71
CA PRO A 723 -32.33 -38.81 -27.73
C PRO A 723 -32.68 -39.37 -26.35
N ILE A 724 -31.74 -39.33 -25.39
CA ILE A 724 -31.94 -39.87 -24.05
C ILE A 724 -32.90 -38.97 -23.26
N VAL A 725 -32.72 -37.66 -23.38
CA VAL A 725 -33.58 -36.65 -22.74
C VAL A 725 -35.00 -36.76 -23.28
N TRP A 726 -35.15 -36.88 -24.60
CA TRP A 726 -36.45 -37.12 -25.23
C TRP A 726 -37.10 -38.40 -24.73
N ALA A 727 -36.38 -39.52 -24.76
CA ALA A 727 -36.89 -40.82 -24.31
C ALA A 727 -37.28 -40.81 -22.82
N PHE A 728 -36.49 -40.15 -21.98
CA PHE A 728 -36.77 -40.07 -20.55
C PHE A 728 -37.98 -39.19 -20.24
N LEU A 729 -38.14 -38.05 -20.94
CA LEU A 729 -39.32 -37.20 -20.82
C LEU A 729 -40.59 -37.88 -21.34
N PHE A 730 -40.47 -38.61 -22.45
CA PHE A 730 -41.55 -39.42 -23.00
C PHE A 730 -41.97 -40.53 -22.02
N CYS A 731 -41.01 -41.12 -21.31
CA CYS A 731 -41.29 -42.02 -20.19
C CYS A 731 -41.97 -41.33 -19.00
N ILE A 732 -41.47 -40.20 -18.54
CA ILE A 732 -42.02 -39.47 -17.38
C ILE A 732 -43.48 -39.03 -17.61
N LYS A 733 -43.88 -38.82 -18.87
CA LYS A 733 -45.26 -38.48 -19.28
C LYS A 733 -46.32 -39.59 -19.11
N GLY A 734 -45.93 -40.79 -18.64
CA GLY A 734 -46.90 -41.85 -18.36
C GLY A 734 -47.33 -42.69 -19.57
N ILE A 735 -46.64 -42.58 -20.71
CA ILE A 735 -46.98 -43.29 -21.96
C ILE A 735 -46.68 -44.79 -21.83
N GLU A 736 -47.60 -45.65 -22.27
CA GLU A 736 -47.40 -47.10 -22.22
C GLU A 736 -46.17 -47.55 -23.03
N TRP A 737 -45.60 -48.69 -22.65
CA TRP A 737 -44.46 -49.28 -23.36
C TRP A 737 -44.91 -50.00 -24.65
N ASP A 738 -45.54 -49.25 -25.56
CA ASP A 738 -45.92 -49.71 -26.91
C ASP A 738 -44.93 -49.20 -27.98
N LEU A 739 -44.28 -50.14 -28.65
CA LEU A 739 -43.29 -49.86 -29.68
C LEU A 739 -43.84 -49.05 -30.87
N ASN A 740 -45.13 -49.21 -31.19
CA ASN A 740 -45.75 -48.51 -32.33
C ASN A 740 -45.96 -47.02 -32.03
N VAL A 741 -46.44 -46.71 -30.83
CA VAL A 741 -46.58 -45.33 -30.32
C VAL A 741 -45.20 -44.67 -30.22
N TRP A 742 -44.21 -45.34 -29.65
CA TRP A 742 -42.87 -44.77 -29.55
C TRP A 742 -42.24 -44.50 -30.93
N LYS A 743 -42.45 -45.37 -31.92
CA LYS A 743 -41.96 -45.17 -33.29
C LYS A 743 -42.66 -44.02 -34.02
N SER A 744 -43.96 -43.80 -33.82
CA SER A 744 -44.66 -42.69 -34.51
C SER A 744 -44.19 -41.33 -34.00
N TYR A 745 -44.07 -41.17 -32.68
CA TYR A 745 -43.57 -39.92 -32.08
C TYR A 745 -42.08 -39.71 -32.33
N TRP A 746 -41.28 -40.79 -32.32
CA TRP A 746 -39.85 -40.70 -32.67
C TRP A 746 -39.63 -40.30 -34.13
N LYS A 747 -40.44 -40.81 -35.07
CA LYS A 747 -40.35 -40.43 -36.49
C LYS A 747 -40.57 -38.94 -36.69
N VAL A 748 -41.60 -38.37 -36.09
CA VAL A 748 -41.88 -36.92 -36.18
C VAL A 748 -40.73 -36.10 -35.58
N PHE A 749 -40.22 -36.51 -34.42
CA PHE A 749 -39.04 -35.89 -33.82
C PHE A 749 -37.80 -35.96 -34.73
N THR A 750 -37.51 -37.11 -35.34
CA THR A 750 -36.38 -37.25 -36.26
C THR A 750 -36.55 -36.49 -37.56
N LEU A 751 -37.76 -36.37 -38.09
CA LEU A 751 -38.05 -35.59 -39.30
C LEU A 751 -37.80 -34.10 -39.03
N ASP A 752 -38.30 -33.58 -37.92
CA ASP A 752 -38.07 -32.20 -37.52
C ASP A 752 -36.59 -31.90 -37.20
N VAL A 753 -35.85 -32.83 -36.57
CA VAL A 753 -34.39 -32.68 -36.39
C VAL A 753 -33.66 -32.65 -37.74
N ASN A 754 -34.01 -33.55 -38.67
CA ASN A 754 -33.40 -33.60 -39.99
C ASN A 754 -33.77 -32.38 -40.88
N GLU A 755 -34.99 -31.86 -40.76
CA GLU A 755 -35.43 -30.63 -41.45
C GLU A 755 -34.68 -29.40 -40.94
N ARG A 756 -34.42 -29.32 -39.62
CA ARG A 756 -33.58 -28.27 -39.02
C ARG A 756 -32.13 -28.36 -39.49
N ASP A 757 -31.53 -29.56 -39.47
CA ASP A 757 -30.17 -29.79 -39.99
C ASP A 757 -30.10 -29.43 -41.50
N SER A 758 -31.17 -29.67 -42.26
CA SER A 758 -31.25 -29.35 -43.69
C SER A 758 -31.44 -27.85 -43.96
N GLN A 759 -32.23 -27.14 -43.15
CA GLN A 759 -32.43 -25.69 -43.23
C GLN A 759 -31.15 -24.92 -42.86
N GLU A 760 -30.40 -25.36 -41.84
CA GLU A 760 -29.09 -24.78 -41.49
C GLU A 760 -28.08 -24.92 -42.65
N ILE A 761 -28.09 -26.06 -43.37
CA ILE A 761 -27.22 -26.29 -44.54
C ILE A 761 -27.62 -25.43 -45.75
N ILE A 762 -28.90 -25.07 -45.88
CA ILE A 762 -29.41 -24.22 -46.97
C ILE A 762 -29.08 -22.74 -46.70
N GLU A 763 -29.21 -22.28 -45.45
CA GLU A 763 -28.79 -20.93 -45.04
C GLU A 763 -27.26 -20.72 -45.22
N GLU A 764 -26.43 -21.75 -44.96
CA GLU A 764 -24.97 -21.71 -45.22
C GLU A 764 -24.61 -21.56 -46.72
N ARG A 765 -25.48 -21.98 -47.66
CA ARG A 765 -25.24 -21.83 -49.10
C ARG A 765 -25.68 -20.48 -49.66
N GLY A 766 -26.57 -19.77 -48.95
CA GLY A 766 -27.15 -18.50 -49.39
C GLY A 766 -26.33 -17.25 -49.07
N ASP A 767 -25.47 -17.27 -48.04
CA ASP A 767 -24.87 -16.05 -47.51
C ASP A 767 -23.36 -16.19 -47.21
N LYS A 768 -22.52 -16.12 -48.26
CA LYS A 768 -21.05 -16.19 -48.17
C LYS A 768 -20.39 -14.91 -47.62
N SER A 769 -20.96 -14.25 -46.62
CA SER A 769 -20.40 -12.97 -46.14
C SER A 769 -20.42 -12.73 -44.62
N LYS A 770 -20.61 -13.73 -43.77
CA LYS A 770 -20.38 -13.56 -42.32
C LYS A 770 -19.63 -14.74 -41.70
N THR A 771 -18.57 -14.40 -40.99
CA THR A 771 -17.67 -15.28 -40.24
C THR A 771 -18.43 -16.19 -39.27
N ALA A 772 -18.14 -17.49 -39.40
CA ALA A 772 -18.78 -18.58 -38.69
C ALA A 772 -18.70 -18.47 -37.17
N THR A 773 -19.86 -18.41 -36.50
CA THR A 773 -20.02 -18.99 -35.17
C THR A 773 -20.99 -20.17 -35.34
N LYS A 774 -20.44 -21.39 -35.33
CA LYS A 774 -21.25 -22.61 -35.23
C LYS A 774 -22.07 -22.52 -33.94
N THR A 775 -23.39 -22.39 -34.02
CA THR A 775 -24.25 -22.74 -32.87
C THR A 775 -24.31 -24.26 -32.81
N PRO A 776 -23.70 -24.92 -31.82
CA PRO A 776 -23.73 -26.38 -31.74
C PRO A 776 -25.17 -26.83 -31.43
N ALA A 777 -25.60 -27.93 -32.05
CA ALA A 777 -26.81 -28.65 -31.64
C ALA A 777 -26.86 -28.78 -30.11
N ASN A 778 -27.92 -28.30 -29.49
CA ASN A 778 -28.06 -28.24 -28.04
C ASN A 778 -28.28 -29.65 -27.47
N ASN A 779 -27.19 -30.40 -27.29
CA ASN A 779 -27.16 -31.74 -26.67
C ASN A 779 -27.13 -31.67 -25.13
N SER A 780 -27.70 -30.62 -24.53
CA SER A 780 -27.75 -30.51 -23.07
C SER A 780 -28.59 -31.62 -22.45
N GLU A 781 -28.27 -32.02 -21.21
CA GLU A 781 -29.10 -32.96 -20.45
C GLU A 781 -30.36 -32.27 -19.86
N PHE A 782 -30.68 -31.04 -20.31
CA PHE A 782 -31.80 -30.22 -19.84
C PHE A 782 -31.78 -30.11 -18.30
N ILE A 783 -32.93 -30.25 -17.65
CA ILE A 783 -33.07 -30.22 -16.18
C ILE A 783 -32.50 -31.47 -15.49
N PHE A 784 -32.18 -32.53 -16.24
CA PHE A 784 -31.61 -33.76 -15.69
C PHE A 784 -30.14 -33.63 -15.32
N THR A 785 -29.47 -32.53 -15.71
CA THR A 785 -28.15 -32.14 -15.20
C THR A 785 -28.09 -32.05 -13.68
N TRP A 786 -29.21 -31.74 -13.02
CA TRP A 786 -29.30 -31.69 -11.56
C TRP A 786 -29.35 -33.10 -10.93
N GLN A 787 -29.83 -34.10 -11.67
CA GLN A 787 -29.98 -35.50 -11.22
C GLN A 787 -29.35 -36.49 -12.22
N PRO A 788 -28.02 -36.41 -12.46
CA PRO A 788 -27.36 -37.21 -13.49
C PRO A 788 -27.43 -38.72 -13.20
N ALA A 789 -27.48 -39.10 -11.92
CA ALA A 789 -27.62 -40.49 -11.50
C ALA A 789 -28.96 -41.11 -11.95
N LEU A 790 -30.06 -40.35 -11.91
CA LEU A 790 -31.37 -40.85 -12.34
C LEU A 790 -31.43 -41.05 -13.86
N LEU A 791 -30.84 -40.12 -14.62
CA LEU A 791 -30.72 -40.25 -16.08
C LEU A 791 -29.84 -41.44 -16.48
N SER A 792 -28.69 -41.62 -15.81
CA SER A 792 -27.80 -42.75 -16.04
C SER A 792 -28.44 -44.09 -15.64
N ASN A 793 -29.19 -44.14 -14.53
CA ASN A 793 -29.94 -45.33 -14.13
C ASN A 793 -31.04 -45.68 -15.14
N PHE A 794 -31.74 -44.68 -15.68
CA PHE A 794 -32.72 -44.89 -16.73
C PHE A 794 -32.06 -45.46 -18.01
N GLN A 795 -30.93 -44.88 -18.44
CA GLN A 795 -30.14 -45.40 -19.55
C GLN A 795 -29.70 -46.85 -19.31
N ASN A 796 -29.22 -47.19 -18.11
CA ASN A 796 -28.85 -48.55 -17.73
C ASN A 796 -30.05 -49.52 -17.79
N ASN A 797 -31.23 -49.07 -17.35
CA ASN A 797 -32.43 -49.88 -17.34
C ASN A 797 -33.05 -50.07 -18.74
N LEU A 798 -32.90 -49.11 -19.66
CA LEU A 798 -33.30 -49.26 -21.06
C LEU A 798 -32.55 -50.40 -21.76
N TYR A 799 -31.26 -50.60 -21.43
CA TYR A 799 -30.45 -51.69 -21.95
C TYR A 799 -30.73 -53.06 -21.31
N ARG A 800 -31.55 -53.11 -20.24
CA ARG A 800 -31.97 -54.33 -19.54
C ARG A 800 -33.33 -54.85 -20.01
N ILE A 801 -33.94 -54.24 -21.03
CA ILE A 801 -35.18 -54.71 -21.63
C ILE A 801 -34.90 -56.01 -22.42
N GLU A 802 -35.66 -57.09 -22.13
CA GLU A 802 -35.44 -58.42 -22.71
C GLU A 802 -35.96 -58.58 -24.15
N ASP A 803 -36.86 -57.72 -24.63
CA ASP A 803 -37.42 -57.77 -25.99
C ASP A 803 -36.41 -57.28 -27.05
N GLU A 804 -36.05 -58.16 -28.00
CA GLU A 804 -35.15 -57.88 -29.11
C GLU A 804 -35.63 -56.71 -30.00
N LYS A 805 -36.95 -56.54 -30.19
CA LYS A 805 -37.50 -55.46 -31.02
C LYS A 805 -37.28 -54.08 -30.39
N TRP A 806 -37.33 -53.99 -29.07
CA TRP A 806 -37.01 -52.79 -28.30
C TRP A 806 -35.51 -52.47 -28.32
N LEU A 807 -34.66 -53.49 -28.18
CA LEU A 807 -33.20 -53.31 -28.25
C LEU A 807 -32.74 -52.83 -29.64
N VAL A 808 -33.34 -53.34 -30.72
CA VAL A 808 -33.09 -52.84 -32.09
C VAL A 808 -33.52 -51.38 -32.24
N PHE A 809 -34.70 -51.01 -31.74
CA PHE A 809 -35.20 -49.63 -31.77
C PHE A 809 -34.26 -48.67 -31.00
N ILE A 810 -33.86 -49.02 -29.78
CA ILE A 810 -33.01 -48.20 -28.92
C ILE A 810 -31.59 -48.04 -29.50
N LYS A 811 -30.98 -49.13 -29.99
CA LYS A 811 -29.59 -49.12 -30.49
C LYS A 811 -29.46 -48.57 -31.91
N GLN A 812 -30.35 -48.97 -32.82
CA GLN A 812 -30.21 -48.67 -34.25
C GLN A 812 -31.00 -47.42 -34.68
N GLN A 813 -32.18 -47.18 -34.10
CA GLN A 813 -33.05 -46.07 -34.51
C GLN A 813 -32.90 -44.83 -33.61
N MET A 814 -32.85 -45.00 -32.28
CA MET A 814 -32.63 -43.87 -31.34
C MET A 814 -31.14 -43.56 -31.09
N LYS A 815 -30.23 -44.46 -31.47
CA LYS A 815 -28.76 -44.31 -31.32
C LYS A 815 -28.31 -43.90 -29.91
N ILE A 816 -29.02 -44.34 -28.86
CA ILE A 816 -28.66 -44.06 -27.48
C ILE A 816 -27.36 -44.80 -27.16
N PRO A 817 -26.26 -44.15 -26.72
CA PRO A 817 -24.99 -44.82 -26.45
C PRO A 817 -25.10 -45.86 -25.33
N ALA A 818 -24.29 -46.93 -25.41
CA ALA A 818 -24.20 -47.91 -24.33
C ALA A 818 -23.58 -47.25 -23.08
N PRO A 819 -24.02 -47.62 -21.87
CA PRO A 819 -23.49 -47.03 -20.65
C PRO A 819 -21.98 -47.32 -20.54
N LYS A 820 -21.19 -46.29 -20.19
CA LYS A 820 -19.76 -46.47 -19.89
C LYS A 820 -19.67 -47.41 -18.69
N ARG A 821 -19.08 -48.61 -18.85
CA ARG A 821 -18.77 -49.52 -17.73
C ARG A 821 -17.92 -48.73 -16.72
N SER A 822 -18.47 -48.40 -15.55
CA SER A 822 -17.63 -48.00 -14.43
C SER A 822 -16.88 -49.25 -13.97
N ILE A 823 -15.57 -49.27 -14.24
CA ILE A 823 -14.67 -50.14 -13.51
C ILE A 823 -14.71 -49.66 -12.06
N ALA A 824 -15.02 -50.57 -11.15
CA ALA A 824 -15.10 -50.31 -9.71
C ALA A 824 -13.84 -49.62 -9.18
N SER A 825 -13.96 -48.50 -8.46
CA SER A 825 -12.99 -48.15 -7.42
C SER A 825 -13.47 -48.77 -6.11
N ARG A 826 -12.99 -49.99 -5.89
CA ARG A 826 -13.05 -50.68 -4.61
C ARG A 826 -12.00 -50.05 -3.67
N HIS A 827 -12.26 -48.85 -3.16
CA HIS A 827 -11.54 -48.23 -2.03
C HIS A 827 -12.59 -47.61 -1.09
N VAL A 828 -13.14 -48.41 -0.17
CA VAL A 828 -12.71 -48.63 1.24
C VAL A 828 -13.42 -47.64 2.19
N ARG A 829 -13.93 -48.26 3.27
CA ARG A 829 -14.60 -47.75 4.48
C ARG A 829 -14.06 -46.44 5.05
#